data_AF-A0A2V8QG29-F1
#
_entry.id   AF-A0A2V8QG29-F1
#
_cell.length_a   1.000
_cell.length_b   1.000
_cell.length_c   1.000
_cell.angle_alpha   90.00
_cell.angle_beta   90.00
_cell.angle_gamma   90.00
#
_symmetry.space_group_name_H-M   'P 1'
#
loop_
_entity.id
_entity.type
_entity.pdbx_description
1 polymer ?
#
loop_
_entity_poly.entity_id
_entity_poly.type
_entity_poly.pdbx_seq_one_letter_code
_entity_poly.pdbx_strand_id
1 'polypeptide(L)'
;MKKKLIGHRAIGVAVFALGLIVLFMPIFVGGWVIALLGIALIAAGLFQFVETLRSADKATSVLNYVAGVASIFLGVVLFLSPKLVLSGLLVAVSLFFLVDGVSRIVGAYKLSGTDRWWSLFNGIFTLVLGLLIWYLISAKFGLVAIGVVLGLRLMVHGWTMFLLPDKDPESTGSKPDTRLHPDKRLRLDPSDAVKEMQDALVERQVIASSQNVVSCLMILGVFFIIHVLRTEAKWSFIGFISPFSAVIGDALVALILATVLILPIRLFWRKLTRPVERTARRRFSSLYEQSKTPSPGEHVLRYWLAVRMKFSLEMSQLRASLNYAFWQVLRLGLPLTAILIAVNSIWGFSWYFNSENWASGVWQRITEKRVDVWRERTIVDVEKASLAAGVVPEKIFAVEPGGVNNEGDFSFIVIGDTGEGDPSQMSLRDQLIAAGNREQVKFLVVSSDVIYPDGKMKDYETNFYLPFKGFGKPIYAIPGNHDWFDANDGFNANFLDHDSAILALRARLAADLNTDAITTDQRFAEMTAEAKRLREYYGVRNGLQRGPFFEMHTTGFSLIAVDTGILRTLDMKEAAWLESALARAGNNFKMVVLGHPFYVNGAYQATEDDPFNKIHETLKRYAVDIVMAGDTHDFEFYKTNHTVNGTSKDMLHFVNGGGGAYLSIGTALGFPDKPFTTEYAFYPRTDELTTKIRNEAPYWKMPFLAWMQWFHGYPFDAEMVSGAFDFNRAPFFQSFVEVSVERSQKRVRVLLYGVNGPLRWRDIQVGGQVKPADKTGDDFVEFLAPLP
;
A
#
# COMPACT_ATOMS: atom_id res chain seq x y z
N MET A 1 27.02 -8.94 36.84
CA MET A 1 25.82 -9.82 36.89
C MET A 1 24.49 -9.07 37.06
N LYS A 2 24.26 -8.26 38.10
CA LYS A 2 22.93 -7.62 38.35
C LYS A 2 22.36 -6.76 37.21
N LYS A 3 23.18 -6.01 36.44
CA LYS A 3 22.69 -5.17 35.32
C LYS A 3 22.19 -5.94 34.08
N LYS A 4 22.75 -7.12 33.77
CA LYS A 4 22.31 -7.94 32.60
C LYS A 4 20.98 -8.66 32.88
N LEU A 5 20.77 -9.12 34.12
CA LEU A 5 19.56 -9.81 34.57
C LEU A 5 18.29 -8.94 34.49
N ILE A 6 18.47 -7.61 34.63
CA ILE A 6 17.39 -6.62 34.58
C ILE A 6 16.89 -6.42 33.13
N GLY A 7 17.76 -6.54 32.12
CA GLY A 7 17.40 -6.32 30.72
C GLY A 7 16.50 -7.39 30.11
N HIS A 8 16.79 -8.68 30.36
CA HIS A 8 15.99 -9.79 29.81
C HIS A 8 14.57 -9.81 30.39
N ARG A 9 14.45 -9.57 31.69
CA ARG A 9 13.15 -9.49 32.39
C ARG A 9 12.36 -8.25 32.00
N ALA A 10 13.03 -7.11 31.78
CA ALA A 10 12.37 -5.91 31.26
C ALA A 10 11.79 -6.12 29.86
N ILE A 11 12.50 -6.84 28.98
CA ILE A 11 11.99 -7.23 27.66
C ILE A 11 10.80 -8.19 27.81
N GLY A 12 10.87 -9.17 28.71
CA GLY A 12 9.74 -10.07 28.97
C GLY A 12 8.48 -9.32 29.45
N VAL A 13 8.63 -8.34 30.33
CA VAL A 13 7.54 -7.47 30.79
C VAL A 13 6.98 -6.62 29.64
N ALA A 14 7.83 -6.06 28.78
CA ALA A 14 7.40 -5.29 27.62
C ALA A 14 6.63 -6.15 26.60
N VAL A 15 7.08 -7.38 26.33
CA VAL A 15 6.38 -8.33 25.44
C VAL A 15 5.05 -8.78 26.04
N PHE A 16 4.98 -8.96 27.37
CA PHE A 16 3.73 -9.28 28.06
C PHE A 16 2.73 -8.13 27.98
N ALA A 17 3.17 -6.89 28.23
CA ALA A 17 2.35 -5.69 28.11
C ALA A 17 1.85 -5.48 26.67
N LEU A 18 2.71 -5.73 25.68
CA LEU A 18 2.32 -5.72 24.27
C LEU A 18 1.25 -6.78 23.97
N GLY A 19 1.37 -7.99 24.54
CA GLY A 19 0.35 -9.03 24.39
C GLY A 19 -1.00 -8.65 25.02
N LEU A 20 -1.00 -7.98 26.17
CA LEU A 20 -2.21 -7.41 26.77
C LEU A 20 -2.86 -6.37 25.85
N ILE A 21 -2.07 -5.45 25.28
CA ILE A 21 -2.56 -4.44 24.35
C ILE A 21 -3.19 -5.11 23.13
N VAL A 22 -2.50 -6.08 22.53
CA VAL A 22 -2.96 -6.82 21.35
C VAL A 22 -4.23 -7.65 21.64
N LEU A 23 -4.35 -8.24 22.83
CA LEU A 23 -5.53 -9.02 23.25
C LEU A 23 -6.79 -8.15 23.29
N PHE A 24 -6.66 -6.92 23.76
CA PHE A 24 -7.77 -5.98 23.92
C PHE A 24 -7.95 -5.05 22.70
N MET A 25 -6.98 -4.99 21.79
CA MET A 25 -7.02 -4.13 20.60
C MET A 25 -8.27 -4.29 19.73
N PRO A 26 -8.80 -5.50 19.46
CA PRO A 26 -10.03 -5.67 18.69
C PRO A 26 -11.25 -4.97 19.29
N ILE A 27 -11.20 -4.61 20.58
CA ILE A 27 -12.28 -3.92 21.31
C ILE A 27 -12.12 -2.39 21.24
N PHE A 28 -10.87 -1.90 21.17
CA PHE A 28 -10.57 -0.47 21.34
C PHE A 28 -10.09 0.24 20.08
N VAL A 29 -9.64 -0.49 19.07
CA VAL A 29 -9.00 0.07 17.89
C VAL A 29 -9.75 -0.47 16.67
N GLY A 30 -10.29 0.40 15.82
CA GLY A 30 -11.01 0.01 14.60
C GLY A 30 -10.08 -0.56 13.51
N GLY A 31 -10.07 0.04 12.31
CA GLY A 31 -9.35 -0.46 11.13
C GLY A 31 -7.83 -0.68 11.23
N TRP A 32 -7.19 -0.37 12.37
CA TRP A 32 -5.76 -0.58 12.61
C TRP A 32 -5.40 -1.96 13.17
N VAL A 33 -6.39 -2.72 13.63
CA VAL A 33 -6.18 -4.02 14.27
C VAL A 33 -5.32 -4.92 13.39
N ILE A 34 -5.59 -4.98 12.09
CA ILE A 34 -4.90 -5.90 11.19
C ILE A 34 -3.43 -5.53 10.98
N ALA A 35 -3.13 -4.26 10.72
CA ALA A 35 -1.76 -3.78 10.55
C ALA A 35 -0.93 -3.96 11.83
N LEU A 36 -1.51 -3.66 12.99
CA LEU A 36 -0.85 -3.80 14.29
C LEU A 36 -0.66 -5.27 14.67
N LEU A 37 -1.60 -6.16 14.31
CA LEU A 37 -1.42 -7.61 14.40
C LEU A 37 -0.31 -8.12 13.48
N GLY A 38 -0.22 -7.59 12.26
CA GLY A 38 0.87 -7.89 11.32
C GLY A 38 2.25 -7.54 11.92
N ILE A 39 2.41 -6.33 12.46
CA ILE A 39 3.64 -5.90 13.14
C ILE A 39 3.96 -6.79 14.34
N ALA A 40 2.95 -7.09 15.16
CA ALA A 40 3.12 -7.95 16.33
C ALA A 40 3.54 -9.38 15.96
N LEU A 41 3.04 -9.92 14.85
CA LEU A 41 3.45 -11.22 14.30
C LEU A 41 4.88 -11.22 13.77
N ILE A 42 5.29 -10.17 13.07
CA ILE A 42 6.67 -9.99 12.62
C ILE A 42 7.60 -9.95 13.85
N ALA A 43 7.25 -9.16 14.86
CA ALA A 43 8.00 -9.08 16.11
C ALA A 43 8.09 -10.44 16.83
N ALA A 44 6.97 -11.17 16.93
CA ALA A 44 6.93 -12.51 17.53
C ALA A 44 7.81 -13.52 16.75
N GLY A 45 7.80 -13.46 15.42
CA GLY A 45 8.61 -14.34 14.59
C GLY A 45 10.10 -14.01 14.65
N LEU A 46 10.48 -12.73 14.65
CA LEU A 46 11.84 -12.27 14.91
C LEU A 46 12.32 -12.71 16.30
N PHE A 47 11.43 -12.70 17.29
CA PHE A 47 11.73 -13.18 18.63
C PHE A 47 11.97 -14.70 18.70
N GLN A 48 11.11 -15.50 18.06
CA GLN A 48 11.30 -16.96 17.97
C GLN A 48 12.60 -17.34 17.27
N PHE A 49 13.02 -16.52 16.30
CA PHE A 49 14.33 -16.66 15.68
C PHE A 49 15.46 -16.45 16.69
N VAL A 50 15.37 -15.42 17.53
CA VAL A 50 16.34 -15.18 18.61
C VAL A 50 16.41 -16.36 19.59
N GLU A 51 15.27 -16.91 20.00
CA GLU A 51 15.23 -18.12 20.85
C GLU A 51 15.87 -19.33 20.17
N THR A 52 15.62 -19.51 18.87
CA THR A 52 16.21 -20.57 18.05
C THR A 52 17.72 -20.48 18.02
N LEU A 53 18.27 -19.26 17.93
CA LEU A 53 19.71 -19.04 17.99
C LEU A 53 20.26 -19.48 19.36
N ARG A 54 19.57 -19.16 20.45
CA ARG A 54 20.01 -19.44 21.83
C ARG A 54 19.82 -20.90 22.26
N SER A 55 18.96 -21.68 21.60
CA SER A 55 18.67 -23.07 22.01
C SER A 55 19.79 -24.06 21.64
N ALA A 56 20.14 -24.95 22.57
CA ALA A 56 21.19 -25.95 22.39
C ALA A 56 20.70 -27.24 21.70
N ASP A 57 19.38 -27.50 21.74
CA ASP A 57 18.75 -28.72 21.25
C ASP A 57 18.27 -28.59 19.80
N LYS A 58 18.54 -29.62 18.99
CA LYS A 58 18.52 -29.58 17.53
C LYS A 58 17.12 -29.77 16.93
N ALA A 59 16.25 -30.54 17.60
CA ALA A 59 14.90 -30.85 17.10
C ALA A 59 13.93 -29.70 17.38
N THR A 60 13.95 -29.17 18.60
CA THR A 60 13.19 -27.99 19.04
C THR A 60 13.65 -26.71 18.32
N SER A 61 14.94 -26.58 17.99
CA SER A 61 15.48 -25.44 17.23
C SER A 61 14.94 -25.37 15.79
N VAL A 62 14.77 -26.49 15.08
CA VAL A 62 14.25 -26.45 13.69
C VAL A 62 12.78 -26.07 13.65
N LEU A 63 11.96 -26.60 14.57
CA LEU A 63 10.54 -26.30 14.63
C LEU A 63 10.29 -24.84 15.04
N ASN A 64 11.02 -24.32 16.04
CA ASN A 64 10.96 -22.90 16.41
C ASN A 64 11.44 -21.97 15.29
N TYR A 65 12.40 -22.41 14.47
CA TYR A 65 12.85 -21.65 13.31
C TYR A 65 11.74 -21.53 12.25
N VAL A 66 11.13 -22.67 11.87
CA VAL A 66 10.04 -22.70 10.89
C VAL A 66 8.85 -21.91 11.41
N ALA A 67 8.54 -22.03 12.69
CA ALA A 67 7.55 -21.21 13.38
C ALA A 67 7.81 -19.70 13.27
N GLY A 68 9.06 -19.29 13.51
CA GLY A 68 9.44 -17.88 13.42
C GLY A 68 9.31 -17.34 12.00
N VAL A 69 9.76 -18.10 11.00
CA VAL A 69 9.64 -17.73 9.58
C VAL A 69 8.17 -17.66 9.15
N ALA A 70 7.35 -18.64 9.52
CA ALA A 70 5.92 -18.62 9.24
C ALA A 70 5.22 -17.42 9.89
N SER A 71 5.60 -17.07 11.13
CA SER A 71 5.05 -15.90 11.84
C SER A 71 5.45 -14.58 11.16
N ILE A 72 6.71 -14.45 10.72
CA ILE A 72 7.17 -13.28 9.95
C ILE A 72 6.40 -13.18 8.63
N PHE A 73 6.32 -14.26 7.88
CA PHE A 73 5.60 -14.30 6.59
C PHE A 73 4.14 -13.91 6.76
N LEU A 74 3.46 -14.50 7.74
CA LEU A 74 2.07 -14.20 8.08
C LEU A 74 1.89 -12.74 8.48
N GLY A 75 2.78 -12.20 9.31
CA GLY A 75 2.72 -10.81 9.75
C GLY A 75 2.94 -9.84 8.59
N VAL A 76 3.83 -10.16 7.65
CA VAL A 76 4.01 -9.40 6.40
C VAL A 76 2.75 -9.47 5.55
N VAL A 77 2.16 -10.65 5.34
CA VAL A 77 0.92 -10.78 4.53
C VAL A 77 -0.23 -10.00 5.14
N LEU A 78 -0.45 -10.09 6.46
CA LEU A 78 -1.50 -9.31 7.14
C LEU A 78 -1.24 -7.80 7.09
N PHE A 79 0.02 -7.39 7.19
CA PHE A 79 0.40 -5.99 7.11
C PHE A 79 0.17 -5.43 5.70
N LEU A 80 0.57 -6.20 4.68
CA LEU A 80 0.50 -5.78 3.28
C LEU A 80 -0.92 -5.90 2.71
N SER A 81 -1.70 -6.90 3.12
CA SER A 81 -3.06 -7.03 2.61
C SER A 81 -4.05 -7.44 3.70
N PRO A 82 -4.61 -6.46 4.42
CA PRO A 82 -5.58 -6.69 5.49
C PRO A 82 -6.86 -7.40 5.04
N LYS A 83 -7.25 -7.20 3.77
CA LYS A 83 -8.43 -7.82 3.15
C LYS A 83 -8.19 -9.27 2.72
N LEU A 84 -6.93 -9.72 2.69
CA LEU A 84 -6.58 -11.03 2.20
C LEU A 84 -6.86 -12.13 3.23
N VAL A 85 -7.94 -12.84 2.93
CA VAL A 85 -8.10 -14.26 3.23
C VAL A 85 -8.16 -14.57 4.73
N LEU A 86 -9.22 -14.08 5.35
CA LEU A 86 -9.67 -14.55 6.66
C LEU A 86 -9.97 -16.07 6.69
N SER A 87 -10.11 -16.78 5.57
CA SER A 87 -10.38 -18.22 5.56
C SER A 87 -9.12 -19.07 5.39
N GLY A 88 -8.44 -19.00 4.25
CA GLY A 88 -7.24 -19.79 3.94
C GLY A 88 -6.03 -19.51 4.84
N LEU A 89 -5.76 -18.24 5.17
CA LEU A 89 -4.68 -17.86 6.06
C LEU A 89 -4.97 -18.33 7.49
N LEU A 90 -6.19 -18.14 7.99
CA LEU A 90 -6.57 -18.62 9.32
C LEU A 90 -6.56 -20.13 9.45
N VAL A 91 -6.90 -20.87 8.38
CA VAL A 91 -6.73 -22.32 8.32
C VAL A 91 -5.25 -22.70 8.40
N ALA A 92 -4.38 -22.05 7.62
CA ALA A 92 -2.94 -22.28 7.68
C ALA A 92 -2.35 -21.95 9.06
N VAL A 93 -2.80 -20.87 9.70
CA VAL A 93 -2.42 -20.48 11.06
C VAL A 93 -2.91 -21.50 12.08
N SER A 94 -4.18 -21.89 12.03
CA SER A 94 -4.73 -22.91 12.94
C SER A 94 -3.95 -24.21 12.84
N LEU A 95 -3.71 -24.71 11.62
CA LEU A 95 -2.90 -25.90 11.38
C LEU A 95 -1.47 -25.74 11.93
N PHE A 96 -0.86 -24.57 11.72
CA PHE A 96 0.46 -24.27 12.25
C PHE A 96 0.50 -24.34 13.79
N PHE A 97 -0.45 -23.71 14.48
CA PHE A 97 -0.54 -23.73 15.95
C PHE A 97 -0.81 -25.13 16.50
N LEU A 98 -1.65 -25.92 15.82
CA LEU A 98 -1.88 -27.32 16.17
C LEU A 98 -0.58 -28.13 16.08
N VAL A 99 0.16 -27.99 14.98
CA VAL A 99 1.44 -28.69 14.77
C VAL A 99 2.50 -28.24 15.79
N ASP A 100 2.62 -26.94 16.06
CA ASP A 100 3.56 -26.40 17.05
C ASP A 100 3.20 -26.89 18.48
N GLY A 101 1.93 -26.85 18.84
CA GLY A 101 1.42 -27.33 20.13
C GLY A 101 1.74 -28.81 20.36
N VAL A 102 1.39 -29.68 19.41
CA VAL A 102 1.73 -31.11 19.45
C VAL A 102 3.24 -31.31 19.55
N SER A 103 4.01 -30.57 18.75
CA SER A 103 5.47 -30.71 18.73
C SER A 103 6.12 -30.35 20.07
N ARG A 104 5.63 -29.33 20.78
CA ARG A 104 6.12 -28.94 22.11
C ARG A 104 5.74 -29.94 23.19
N ILE A 105 4.55 -30.53 23.10
CA ILE A 105 4.11 -31.62 23.99
C ILE A 105 5.02 -32.85 23.79
N VAL A 106 5.26 -33.24 22.54
CA VAL A 106 6.16 -34.36 22.20
C VAL A 106 7.60 -34.07 22.61
N GLY A 107 8.08 -32.85 22.41
CA GLY A 107 9.40 -32.41 22.82
C GLY A 107 9.60 -32.41 24.34
N ALA A 108 8.55 -32.16 25.11
CA ALA A 108 8.62 -32.12 26.57
C ALA A 108 8.99 -33.48 27.20
N TYR A 109 8.70 -34.60 26.53
CA TYR A 109 9.12 -35.93 27.00
C TYR A 109 10.63 -36.14 27.00
N LYS A 110 11.40 -35.29 26.29
CA LYS A 110 12.87 -35.31 26.27
C LYS A 110 13.50 -34.38 27.31
N LEU A 111 12.70 -33.61 28.03
CA LEU A 111 13.14 -32.62 29.02
C LEU A 111 12.91 -33.15 30.44
N SER A 112 13.68 -32.63 31.40
CA SER A 112 13.60 -33.01 32.82
C SER A 112 13.43 -31.78 33.71
N GLY A 113 12.77 -31.95 34.86
CA GLY A 113 12.55 -30.87 35.83
C GLY A 113 11.58 -29.80 35.35
N THR A 114 11.83 -28.55 35.75
CA THR A 114 10.95 -27.39 35.48
C THR A 114 10.78 -27.11 33.99
N ASP A 115 11.81 -27.37 33.17
CA ASP A 115 11.78 -27.19 31.71
C ASP A 115 10.74 -28.10 31.02
N ARG A 116 10.49 -29.31 31.55
CA ARG A 116 9.46 -30.23 31.05
C ARG A 116 8.05 -29.68 31.29
N TRP A 117 7.79 -29.21 32.50
CA TRP A 117 6.48 -28.65 32.88
C TRP A 117 6.13 -27.41 32.06
N TRP A 118 7.11 -26.52 31.83
CA TRP A 118 6.91 -25.34 30.99
C TRP A 118 6.67 -25.69 29.52
N SER A 119 7.42 -26.65 28.97
CA SER A 119 7.20 -27.10 27.59
C SER A 119 5.83 -27.74 27.39
N LEU A 120 5.34 -28.51 28.37
CA LEU A 120 3.98 -29.09 28.36
C LEU A 120 2.91 -28.01 28.42
N PHE A 121 3.00 -27.08 29.36
CA PHE A 121 2.03 -26.00 29.51
C PHE A 121 1.94 -25.15 28.24
N ASN A 122 3.07 -24.73 27.69
CA ASN A 122 3.12 -23.96 26.44
C ASN A 122 2.58 -24.75 25.25
N GLY A 123 2.89 -26.05 25.18
CA GLY A 123 2.39 -26.92 24.12
C GLY A 123 0.86 -27.09 24.16
N ILE A 124 0.29 -27.35 25.34
CA ILE A 124 -1.17 -27.46 25.53
C ILE A 124 -1.85 -26.14 25.23
N PHE A 125 -1.31 -25.02 25.73
CA PHE A 125 -1.88 -23.70 25.47
C PHE A 125 -1.87 -23.35 23.98
N THR A 126 -0.76 -23.61 23.27
CA THR A 126 -0.64 -23.38 21.82
C THR A 126 -1.62 -24.26 21.04
N LEU A 127 -1.84 -25.50 21.47
CA LEU A 127 -2.82 -26.41 20.88
C LEU A 127 -4.26 -25.89 21.07
N VAL A 128 -4.61 -25.46 22.28
CA VAL A 128 -5.92 -24.86 22.59
C VAL A 128 -6.15 -23.60 21.77
N LEU A 129 -5.13 -22.76 21.59
CA LEU A 129 -5.21 -21.60 20.70
C LEU A 129 -5.48 -22.01 19.24
N GLY A 130 -4.81 -23.04 18.73
CA GLY A 130 -5.05 -23.56 17.37
C GLY A 130 -6.50 -24.04 17.18
N LEU A 131 -7.06 -24.74 18.17
CA LEU A 131 -8.46 -25.19 18.18
C LEU A 131 -9.45 -24.03 18.33
N LEU A 132 -9.13 -23.02 19.15
CA LEU A 132 -9.94 -21.83 19.33
C LEU A 132 -10.01 -21.02 18.02
N ILE A 133 -8.89 -20.86 17.31
CA ILE A 133 -8.87 -20.24 15.98
C ILE A 133 -9.81 -21.01 15.04
N TRP A 134 -9.69 -22.34 14.97
CA TRP A 134 -10.53 -23.18 14.12
C TRP A 134 -12.03 -22.98 14.40
N TYR A 135 -12.39 -22.94 15.69
CA TYR A 135 -13.75 -22.69 16.14
C TYR A 135 -14.25 -21.28 15.75
N LEU A 136 -13.45 -20.24 15.97
CA LEU A 136 -13.83 -18.86 15.66
C LEU A 136 -13.88 -18.56 14.15
N ILE A 137 -13.07 -19.23 13.32
CA ILE A 137 -13.22 -19.23 11.86
C ILE A 137 -14.60 -19.78 11.49
N SER A 138 -14.94 -20.95 12.04
CA SER A 138 -16.20 -21.65 11.75
C SER A 138 -17.43 -20.83 12.19
N ALA A 139 -17.25 -19.96 13.19
CA ALA A 139 -18.28 -19.07 13.72
C ALA A 139 -18.28 -17.65 13.09
N LYS A 140 -17.50 -17.39 12.03
CA LYS A 140 -17.38 -16.09 11.33
C LYS A 140 -16.83 -14.91 12.17
N PHE A 141 -16.11 -15.16 13.25
CA PHE A 141 -15.51 -14.11 14.12
C PHE A 141 -14.00 -13.89 13.86
N GLY A 142 -13.55 -14.00 12.61
CA GLY A 142 -12.14 -14.23 12.31
C GLY A 142 -11.16 -13.12 12.73
N LEU A 143 -11.53 -11.84 12.70
CA LEU A 143 -10.64 -10.73 13.08
C LEU A 143 -10.38 -10.64 14.58
N VAL A 144 -11.45 -10.80 15.36
CA VAL A 144 -11.40 -10.85 16.83
C VAL A 144 -10.61 -12.08 17.28
N ALA A 145 -10.73 -13.19 16.56
CA ALA A 145 -9.97 -14.42 16.81
C ALA A 145 -8.46 -14.20 16.71
N ILE A 146 -7.98 -13.48 15.69
CA ILE A 146 -6.54 -13.21 15.51
C ILE A 146 -6.02 -12.37 16.68
N GLY A 147 -6.71 -11.29 17.05
CA GLY A 147 -6.26 -10.40 18.11
C GLY A 147 -6.21 -11.06 19.47
N VAL A 148 -7.25 -11.84 19.80
CA VAL A 148 -7.29 -12.62 21.05
C VAL A 148 -6.15 -13.63 21.08
N VAL A 149 -5.95 -14.39 20.00
CA VAL A 149 -4.95 -15.44 19.95
C VAL A 149 -3.53 -14.89 19.95
N LEU A 150 -3.27 -13.81 19.21
CA LEU A 150 -1.96 -13.19 19.16
C LEU A 150 -1.61 -12.53 20.50
N GLY A 151 -2.57 -11.84 21.12
CA GLY A 151 -2.39 -11.22 22.42
C GLY A 151 -2.06 -12.24 23.50
N LEU A 152 -2.84 -13.33 23.56
CA LEU A 152 -2.61 -14.46 24.45
C LEU A 152 -1.24 -15.11 24.22
N ARG A 153 -0.81 -15.27 22.96
CA ARG A 153 0.51 -15.84 22.63
C ARG A 153 1.66 -14.94 23.07
N LEU A 154 1.58 -13.64 22.81
CA LEU A 154 2.58 -12.66 23.24
C LEU A 154 2.67 -12.59 24.76
N MET A 155 1.54 -12.68 25.46
CA MET A 155 1.53 -12.78 26.93
C MET A 155 2.28 -14.03 27.42
N VAL A 156 2.05 -15.19 26.81
CA VAL A 156 2.78 -16.42 27.17
C VAL A 156 4.29 -16.28 26.91
N HIS A 157 4.70 -15.68 25.79
CA HIS A 157 6.12 -15.40 25.52
C HIS A 157 6.72 -14.39 26.51
N GLY A 158 6.03 -13.30 26.83
CA GLY A 158 6.53 -12.30 27.77
C GLY A 158 6.70 -12.85 29.18
N TRP A 159 5.75 -13.65 29.65
CA TRP A 159 5.80 -14.29 30.96
C TRP A 159 6.87 -15.41 31.03
N THR A 160 7.08 -16.18 29.96
CA THR A 160 8.15 -17.19 29.93
C THR A 160 9.54 -16.56 29.98
N MET A 161 9.76 -15.42 29.31
CA MET A 161 11.01 -14.64 29.43
C MET A 161 11.21 -14.02 30.81
N PHE A 162 10.13 -13.63 31.47
CA PHE A 162 10.17 -13.09 32.82
C PHE A 162 10.58 -14.15 33.86
N LEU A 163 10.08 -15.38 33.69
CA LEU A 163 10.25 -16.46 34.68
C LEU A 163 11.39 -17.45 34.42
N LEU A 164 11.80 -17.67 33.16
CA LEU A 164 12.90 -18.60 32.88
C LEU A 164 14.26 -17.98 33.23
N PRO A 165 15.14 -18.72 33.93
CA PRO A 165 16.50 -18.24 34.21
C PRO A 165 17.31 -18.09 32.93
N ASP A 166 18.07 -17.00 32.79
CA ASP A 166 19.07 -16.87 31.74
C ASP A 166 20.10 -18.00 31.87
N LYS A 167 20.26 -18.81 30.82
CA LYS A 167 21.40 -19.73 30.69
C LYS A 167 22.62 -18.88 30.34
N ASP A 168 23.30 -18.35 31.37
CA ASP A 168 24.53 -17.60 31.19
C ASP A 168 25.66 -18.56 30.79
N PRO A 169 26.24 -18.44 29.58
CA PRO A 169 27.38 -19.27 29.17
C PRO A 169 28.61 -19.04 30.05
N GLU A 170 28.66 -17.92 30.78
CA GLU A 170 29.74 -17.57 31.71
C GLU A 170 29.59 -18.21 33.10
N SER A 171 28.52 -18.97 33.37
CA SER A 171 28.32 -19.64 34.68
C SER A 171 29.34 -20.77 34.97
N THR A 172 30.19 -21.13 34.00
CA THR A 172 31.40 -21.93 34.24
C THR A 172 32.61 -21.01 34.16
N GLY A 173 33.16 -20.56 35.29
CA GLY A 173 34.28 -19.61 35.39
C GLY A 173 35.63 -20.04 34.77
N SER A 174 35.65 -20.97 33.79
CA SER A 174 36.82 -21.37 33.02
C SER A 174 36.88 -20.60 31.70
N LYS A 175 38.00 -19.92 31.41
CA LYS A 175 38.27 -19.41 30.05
C LYS A 175 38.18 -20.60 29.05
N PRO A 176 37.40 -20.50 27.97
CA PRO A 176 37.28 -21.59 27.00
C PRO A 176 38.65 -21.87 26.35
N ASP A 177 39.04 -23.14 26.26
CA ASP A 177 40.30 -23.55 25.59
C ASP A 177 40.23 -23.16 24.10
N THR A 178 41.05 -22.18 23.69
CA THR A 178 41.07 -21.66 22.31
C THR A 178 41.73 -22.63 21.32
N ARG A 179 42.28 -23.75 21.78
CA ARG A 179 42.71 -24.86 20.90
C ARG A 179 41.54 -25.68 20.39
N LEU A 180 40.37 -25.59 21.03
CA LEU A 180 39.16 -26.28 20.60
C LEU A 180 38.40 -25.44 19.58
N HIS A 181 38.06 -26.07 18.45
CA HIS A 181 37.27 -25.41 17.42
C HIS A 181 35.86 -25.02 17.96
N PRO A 182 35.39 -23.77 17.76
CA PRO A 182 34.07 -23.31 18.23
C PRO A 182 32.88 -24.15 17.73
N ASP A 183 33.01 -24.72 16.52
CA ASP A 183 32.09 -25.76 16.03
C ASP A 183 32.48 -27.16 16.52
N LYS A 184 31.92 -27.58 17.65
CA LYS A 184 32.08 -28.93 18.22
C LYS A 184 31.65 -30.05 17.25
N ARG A 185 30.83 -29.77 16.22
CA ARG A 185 30.35 -30.78 15.25
C ARG A 185 31.42 -31.19 14.25
N LEU A 186 32.51 -30.43 14.13
CA LEU A 186 33.65 -30.84 13.30
C LEU A 186 34.38 -32.05 13.88
N ARG A 187 34.27 -32.31 15.20
CA ARG A 187 34.95 -33.42 15.90
C ARG A 187 36.46 -33.42 15.58
N LEU A 188 37.09 -32.28 15.83
CA LEU A 188 38.52 -32.08 15.69
C LEU A 188 39.16 -32.12 17.07
N ASP A 189 40.37 -32.65 17.13
CA ASP A 189 41.19 -32.63 18.33
C ASP A 189 41.73 -31.21 18.59
N PRO A 190 42.09 -30.87 19.84
CA PRO A 190 42.71 -29.59 20.17
C PRO A 190 43.99 -29.39 19.34
N SER A 191 44.18 -28.21 18.75
CA SER A 191 45.34 -27.92 17.90
C SER A 191 45.82 -26.47 18.08
N ASP A 192 47.14 -26.27 18.14
CA ASP A 192 47.73 -24.92 18.25
C ASP A 192 47.51 -24.08 16.98
N ALA A 193 47.40 -24.73 15.82
CA ALA A 193 47.00 -24.08 14.57
C ALA A 193 45.58 -23.49 14.64
N VAL A 194 44.68 -24.13 15.39
CA VAL A 194 43.32 -23.61 15.64
C VAL A 194 43.38 -22.43 16.60
N LYS A 195 44.19 -22.52 17.65
CA LYS A 195 44.41 -21.46 18.63
C LYS A 195 44.95 -20.19 17.98
N GLU A 196 46.03 -20.27 17.20
CA GLU A 196 46.64 -19.12 16.54
C GLU A 196 45.61 -18.38 15.65
N MET A 197 44.85 -19.13 14.85
CA MET A 197 43.82 -18.56 13.99
C MET A 197 42.67 -17.96 14.79
N GLN A 198 42.26 -18.62 15.88
CA GLN A 198 41.18 -18.14 16.74
C GLN A 198 41.57 -16.88 17.50
N ASP A 199 42.75 -16.85 18.12
CA ASP A 199 43.25 -15.70 18.86
C ASP A 199 43.38 -14.46 17.95
N ALA A 200 43.96 -14.64 16.75
CA ALA A 200 44.07 -13.58 15.74
C ALA A 200 42.69 -13.05 15.27
N LEU A 201 41.67 -13.91 15.23
CA LEU A 201 40.31 -13.50 14.86
C LEU A 201 39.57 -12.85 16.03
N VAL A 202 39.73 -13.34 17.26
CA VAL A 202 39.10 -12.78 18.46
C VAL A 202 39.59 -11.36 18.71
N GLU A 203 40.90 -11.11 18.58
CA GLU A 203 41.48 -9.77 18.71
C GLU A 203 40.88 -8.79 17.68
N ARG A 204 40.80 -9.22 16.41
CA ARG A 204 40.13 -8.44 15.34
C ARG A 204 38.63 -8.28 15.57
N GLN A 205 37.97 -9.26 16.19
CA GLN A 205 36.52 -9.29 16.38
C GLN A 205 36.06 -8.37 17.51
N VAL A 206 36.86 -8.20 18.58
CA VAL A 206 36.57 -7.22 19.63
C VAL A 206 36.47 -5.81 19.03
N ILE A 207 37.41 -5.45 18.16
CA ILE A 207 37.41 -4.17 17.42
C ILE A 207 36.25 -4.10 16.42
N ALA A 208 35.96 -5.19 15.70
CA ALA A 208 34.89 -5.19 14.70
C ALA A 208 33.47 -5.15 15.30
N SER A 209 33.28 -5.63 16.54
CA SER A 209 31.96 -5.70 17.19
C SER A 209 31.41 -4.33 17.59
N SER A 210 32.27 -3.38 18.00
CA SER A 210 31.88 -1.99 18.25
C SER A 210 31.63 -1.22 16.94
N GLN A 211 32.31 -1.60 15.85
CA GLN A 211 32.12 -1.03 14.53
C GLN A 211 30.82 -1.49 13.83
N ASN A 212 30.18 -2.57 14.28
CA ASN A 212 28.90 -3.04 13.72
C ASN A 212 27.81 -1.97 13.83
N VAL A 213 27.67 -1.34 14.99
CA VAL A 213 26.67 -0.30 15.24
C VAL A 213 26.91 0.87 14.31
N VAL A 214 28.15 1.38 14.28
CA VAL A 214 28.54 2.51 13.43
C VAL A 214 28.32 2.20 11.95
N SER A 215 28.66 0.99 11.49
CA SER A 215 28.45 0.57 10.10
C SER A 215 26.97 0.55 9.72
N CYS A 216 26.11 0.00 10.59
CA CYS A 216 24.66 -0.02 10.35
C CYS A 216 24.08 1.40 10.35
N LEU A 217 24.48 2.24 11.31
CA LEU A 217 24.02 3.64 11.38
C LEU A 217 24.49 4.46 10.18
N MET A 218 25.70 4.22 9.66
CA MET A 218 26.16 4.88 8.43
C MET A 218 25.30 4.49 7.22
N ILE A 219 25.00 3.20 7.03
CA ILE A 219 24.15 2.76 5.91
C ILE A 219 22.72 3.30 6.05
N LEU A 220 22.13 3.24 7.25
CA LEU A 220 20.81 3.80 7.52
C LEU A 220 20.80 5.33 7.34
N GLY A 221 21.88 6.01 7.69
CA GLY A 221 22.05 7.45 7.44
C GLY A 221 22.13 7.77 5.94
N VAL A 222 22.80 6.93 5.14
CA VAL A 222 22.78 7.05 3.68
C VAL A 222 21.38 6.84 3.13
N PHE A 223 20.64 5.83 3.58
CA PHE A 223 19.23 5.64 3.21
C PHE A 223 18.38 6.85 3.59
N PHE A 224 18.56 7.38 4.79
CA PHE A 224 17.86 8.59 5.23
C PHE A 224 18.11 9.78 4.30
N ILE A 225 19.38 10.02 3.93
CA ILE A 225 19.73 11.11 3.01
C ILE A 225 19.10 10.87 1.63
N ILE A 226 19.15 9.64 1.11
CA ILE A 226 18.51 9.29 -0.16
C ILE A 226 17.01 9.60 -0.09
N HIS A 227 16.32 9.21 0.97
CA HIS A 227 14.89 9.48 1.15
C HIS A 227 14.59 10.96 1.33
N VAL A 228 15.41 11.71 2.07
CA VAL A 228 15.25 13.18 2.19
C VAL A 228 15.37 13.86 0.83
N LEU A 229 16.35 13.46 0.01
CA LEU A 229 16.57 14.03 -1.31
C LEU A 229 15.47 13.64 -2.29
N ARG A 230 14.98 12.40 -2.22
CA ARG A 230 13.97 11.87 -3.14
C ARG A 230 12.55 12.33 -2.80
N THR A 231 12.23 12.47 -1.51
CA THR A 231 10.93 12.98 -1.04
C THR A 231 10.86 14.51 -1.00
N GLU A 232 11.97 15.21 -1.27
CA GLU A 232 12.12 16.66 -1.11
C GLU A 232 11.57 17.15 0.24
N ALA A 233 11.95 16.43 1.30
CA ALA A 233 11.40 16.63 2.64
C ALA A 233 11.50 18.10 3.06
N LYS A 234 10.36 18.70 3.41
CA LYS A 234 10.31 20.05 3.98
C LYS A 234 11.17 20.06 5.24
N TRP A 235 11.96 21.12 5.46
CA TRP A 235 12.80 21.30 6.66
C TRP A 235 11.95 21.59 7.91
N SER A 236 11.11 20.64 8.29
CA SER A 236 10.21 20.68 9.44
C SER A 236 10.10 19.29 10.06
N PHE A 237 9.74 19.22 11.35
CA PHE A 237 9.56 17.94 12.04
C PHE A 237 8.60 17.01 11.29
N ILE A 238 7.53 17.59 10.74
CA ILE A 238 6.51 16.90 9.95
C ILE A 238 7.06 16.43 8.59
N GLY A 239 7.86 17.26 7.91
CA GLY A 239 8.47 16.92 6.63
C GLY A 239 9.44 15.74 6.71
N PHE A 240 10.07 15.52 7.87
CA PHE A 240 10.97 14.38 8.09
C PHE A 240 10.27 13.06 8.46
N ILE A 241 8.97 13.06 8.76
CA ILE A 241 8.24 11.82 9.09
C ILE A 241 8.36 10.80 7.95
N SER A 242 8.25 11.26 6.70
CA SER A 242 8.32 10.39 5.53
C SER A 242 9.69 9.69 5.39
N PRO A 243 10.83 10.41 5.36
CA PRO A 243 12.15 9.79 5.40
C PRO A 243 12.38 8.86 6.60
N PHE A 244 11.92 9.21 7.80
CA PHE A 244 12.10 8.36 8.98
C PHE A 244 11.33 7.04 8.87
N SER A 245 10.06 7.10 8.46
CA SER A 245 9.23 5.92 8.23
C SER A 245 9.85 4.99 7.18
N ALA A 246 10.38 5.57 6.09
CA ALA A 246 11.07 4.83 5.04
C ALA A 246 12.30 4.06 5.57
N VAL A 247 13.18 4.72 6.34
CA VAL A 247 14.38 4.09 6.90
C VAL A 247 14.05 3.00 7.93
N ILE A 248 12.97 3.17 8.70
CA ILE A 248 12.48 2.12 9.61
C ILE A 248 12.02 0.90 8.81
N GLY A 249 11.32 1.11 7.70
CA GLY A 249 10.96 0.06 6.74
C GLY A 249 12.19 -0.68 6.22
N ASP A 250 13.22 0.04 5.79
CA ASP A 250 14.48 -0.54 5.28
C ASP A 250 15.18 -1.40 6.35
N ALA A 251 15.22 -0.93 7.60
CA ALA A 251 15.79 -1.68 8.71
C ALA A 251 15.00 -2.96 9.00
N LEU A 252 13.66 -2.91 8.93
CA LEU A 252 12.80 -4.06 9.13
C LEU A 252 13.00 -5.11 8.02
N VAL A 253 13.00 -4.68 6.76
CA VAL A 253 13.27 -5.54 5.61
C VAL A 253 14.65 -6.20 5.72
N ALA A 254 15.67 -5.45 6.16
CA ALA A 254 17.00 -5.99 6.40
C ALA A 254 16.99 -7.12 7.46
N LEU A 255 16.29 -6.93 8.58
CA LEU A 255 16.15 -7.96 9.61
C LEU A 255 15.46 -9.22 9.07
N ILE A 256 14.39 -9.04 8.28
CA ILE A 256 13.64 -10.13 7.67
C ILE A 256 14.52 -10.90 6.69
N LEU A 257 15.17 -10.23 5.74
CA LEU A 257 16.03 -10.85 4.73
C LEU A 257 17.21 -11.60 5.37
N ALA A 258 17.83 -11.00 6.39
CA ALA A 258 18.92 -11.65 7.10
C ALA A 258 18.45 -12.94 7.79
N THR A 259 17.26 -12.92 8.39
CA THR A 259 16.68 -14.01 9.17
C THR A 259 16.13 -15.14 8.30
N VAL A 260 15.38 -14.80 7.25
CA VAL A 260 14.62 -15.74 6.42
C VAL A 260 15.46 -16.27 5.25
N LEU A 261 16.43 -15.49 4.75
CA LEU A 261 17.19 -15.84 3.55
C LEU A 261 18.68 -16.05 3.84
N ILE A 262 19.38 -15.03 4.33
CA ILE A 262 20.85 -15.03 4.39
C ILE A 262 21.37 -16.07 5.41
N LEU A 263 20.84 -16.07 6.63
CA LEU A 263 21.31 -16.98 7.68
C LEU A 263 21.03 -18.45 7.36
N PRO A 264 19.83 -18.84 6.87
CA PRO A 264 19.56 -20.21 6.41
C PRO A 264 20.52 -20.68 5.32
N ILE A 265 20.74 -19.86 4.29
CA ILE A 265 21.66 -20.19 3.20
C ILE A 265 23.07 -20.41 3.76
N ARG A 266 23.54 -19.53 4.66
CA ARG A 266 24.86 -19.68 5.30
C ARG A 266 24.94 -20.93 6.19
N LEU A 267 23.89 -21.25 6.92
CA LEU A 267 23.83 -22.45 7.77
C LEU A 267 23.74 -23.74 6.95
N PHE A 268 22.99 -23.74 5.85
CA PHE A 268 22.90 -24.83 4.90
C PHE A 268 24.23 -25.06 4.20
N TRP A 269 24.83 -24.00 3.64
CA TRP A 269 26.17 -24.06 3.06
C TRP A 269 27.18 -24.58 4.07
N ARG A 270 27.09 -24.14 5.33
CA ARG A 270 27.91 -24.67 6.41
C ARG A 270 27.73 -26.14 6.68
N LYS A 271 26.50 -26.66 6.62
CA LYS A 271 26.22 -28.09 6.77
C LYS A 271 26.82 -28.87 5.60
N LEU A 272 26.66 -28.37 4.37
CA LEU A 272 27.13 -29.01 3.14
C LEU A 272 28.67 -29.11 3.09
N THR A 273 29.38 -28.06 3.48
CA THR A 273 30.85 -27.99 3.38
C THR A 273 31.61 -28.54 4.58
N ARG A 274 30.95 -29.08 5.61
CA ARG A 274 31.62 -29.62 6.82
C ARG A 274 32.68 -30.70 6.52
N PRO A 275 32.46 -31.68 5.62
CA PRO A 275 33.45 -32.72 5.35
C PRO A 275 34.74 -32.13 4.75
N VAL A 276 34.59 -31.15 3.86
CA VAL A 276 35.70 -30.42 3.23
C VAL A 276 36.46 -29.62 4.29
N GLU A 277 35.75 -28.89 5.16
CA GLU A 277 36.37 -28.14 6.26
C GLU A 277 37.14 -29.05 7.23
N ARG A 278 36.58 -30.21 7.59
CA ARG A 278 37.26 -31.18 8.47
C ARG A 278 38.56 -31.67 7.85
N THR A 279 38.54 -32.00 6.57
CA THR A 279 39.71 -32.51 5.84
C THR A 279 40.79 -31.43 5.72
N ALA A 280 40.38 -30.22 5.32
CA ALA A 280 41.27 -29.06 5.22
C ALA A 280 41.92 -28.72 6.57
N ARG A 281 41.16 -28.73 7.67
CA ARG A 281 41.71 -28.44 9.00
C ARG A 281 42.73 -29.49 9.46
N ARG A 282 42.47 -30.79 9.24
CA ARG A 282 43.45 -31.85 9.52
C ARG A 282 44.74 -31.67 8.72
N ARG A 283 44.63 -31.30 7.44
CA ARG A 283 45.77 -30.97 6.58
C ARG A 283 46.56 -29.79 7.15
N PHE A 284 45.90 -28.73 7.59
CA PHE A 284 46.57 -27.56 8.17
C PHE A 284 47.22 -27.84 9.54
N SER A 285 46.59 -28.63 10.40
CA SER A 285 47.22 -29.07 11.66
C SER A 285 48.48 -29.89 11.39
N SER A 286 48.45 -30.80 10.41
CA SER A 286 49.63 -31.57 9.99
C SER A 286 50.73 -30.70 9.39
N LEU A 287 50.40 -29.68 8.58
CA LEU A 287 51.39 -28.76 8.03
C LEU A 287 52.05 -27.90 9.11
N TYR A 288 51.26 -27.47 10.09
CA TYR A 288 51.72 -26.72 11.25
C TYR A 288 52.70 -27.53 12.11
N GLU A 289 52.34 -28.76 12.44
CA GLU A 289 53.19 -29.70 13.19
C GLU A 289 54.51 -30.01 12.46
N GLN A 290 54.48 -30.05 11.12
CA GLN A 290 55.65 -30.29 10.28
C GLN A 290 56.44 -29.01 9.94
N SER A 291 56.03 -27.84 10.43
CA SER A 291 56.63 -26.53 10.11
C SER A 291 56.77 -26.26 8.61
N LYS A 292 55.82 -26.76 7.79
CA LYS A 292 55.81 -26.59 6.34
C LYS A 292 55.02 -25.34 5.92
N THR A 293 55.53 -24.61 4.94
CA THR A 293 54.85 -23.43 4.39
C THR A 293 53.67 -23.84 3.50
N PRO A 294 52.50 -23.18 3.61
CA PRO A 294 51.36 -23.45 2.73
C PRO A 294 51.68 -23.13 1.26
N SER A 295 51.20 -23.95 0.34
CA SER A 295 51.18 -23.64 -1.09
C SER A 295 50.16 -22.52 -1.43
N PRO A 296 50.22 -21.89 -2.62
CA PRO A 296 49.25 -20.86 -3.03
C PRO A 296 47.78 -21.29 -2.96
N GLY A 297 47.47 -22.54 -3.35
CA GLY A 297 46.12 -23.10 -3.20
C GLY A 297 45.71 -23.31 -1.73
N GLU A 298 46.68 -23.66 -0.88
CA GLU A 298 46.47 -23.75 0.57
C GLU A 298 46.27 -22.35 1.19
N HIS A 299 46.86 -21.27 0.67
CA HIS A 299 46.54 -19.90 1.13
C HIS A 299 45.07 -19.53 0.92
N VAL A 300 44.49 -19.87 -0.23
CA VAL A 300 43.05 -19.67 -0.51
C VAL A 300 42.20 -20.50 0.45
N LEU A 301 42.59 -21.75 0.68
CA LEU A 301 41.91 -22.63 1.63
C LEU A 301 42.01 -22.12 3.08
N ARG A 302 43.16 -21.56 3.49
CA ARG A 302 43.37 -20.93 4.80
C ARG A 302 42.48 -19.71 4.98
N TYR A 303 42.37 -18.86 3.96
CA TYR A 303 41.44 -17.72 3.98
C TYR A 303 39.99 -18.19 4.14
N TRP A 304 39.56 -19.18 3.36
CA TRP A 304 38.24 -19.77 3.49
C TRP A 304 37.99 -20.34 4.90
N LEU A 305 38.95 -21.09 5.47
CA LEU A 305 38.89 -21.61 6.84
C LEU A 305 38.81 -20.49 7.90
N ALA A 306 39.46 -19.35 7.67
CA ALA A 306 39.38 -18.19 8.54
C ALA A 306 37.98 -17.53 8.48
N VAL A 307 37.39 -17.38 7.29
CA VAL A 307 36.00 -16.91 7.12
C VAL A 307 35.01 -17.83 7.84
N ARG A 308 35.21 -19.15 7.74
CA ARG A 308 34.41 -20.18 8.43
C ARG A 308 34.54 -20.11 9.96
N MET A 309 35.76 -19.91 10.44
CA MET A 309 36.06 -19.75 11.85
C MET A 309 35.40 -18.49 12.40
N LYS A 310 35.56 -17.36 11.69
CA LYS A 310 34.92 -16.08 12.02
C LYS A 310 33.40 -16.26 12.16
N PHE A 311 32.75 -16.86 11.17
CA PHE A 311 31.31 -17.13 11.26
C PHE A 311 30.93 -18.02 12.45
N SER A 312 31.79 -18.98 12.83
CA SER A 312 31.53 -19.83 14.00
C SER A 312 31.65 -19.06 15.31
N LEU A 313 32.59 -18.12 15.41
CA LEU A 313 32.74 -17.21 16.55
C LEU A 313 31.59 -16.20 16.62
N GLU A 314 31.20 -15.59 15.50
CA GLU A 314 30.02 -14.73 15.39
C GLU A 314 28.77 -15.47 15.86
N MET A 315 28.54 -16.71 15.37
CA MET A 315 27.41 -17.54 15.82
C MET A 315 27.46 -17.85 17.31
N SER A 316 28.63 -17.89 17.95
CA SER A 316 28.72 -18.06 19.40
C SER A 316 28.31 -16.76 20.12
N GLN A 317 28.75 -15.61 19.63
CA GLN A 317 28.40 -14.30 20.19
C GLN A 317 26.92 -13.94 19.99
N LEU A 318 26.33 -14.30 18.84
CA LEU A 318 24.89 -14.18 18.57
C LEU A 318 24.04 -14.87 19.64
N ARG A 319 24.52 -15.99 20.21
CA ARG A 319 23.81 -16.73 21.29
C ARG A 319 24.01 -16.10 22.66
N ALA A 320 25.12 -15.42 22.85
CA ALA A 320 25.53 -14.85 24.13
C ALA A 320 25.02 -13.42 24.35
N SER A 321 24.77 -12.65 23.28
CA SER A 321 24.39 -11.23 23.38
C SER A 321 23.30 -10.85 22.38
N LEU A 322 22.14 -10.44 22.90
CA LEU A 322 21.00 -9.96 22.09
C LEU A 322 21.34 -8.68 21.33
N ASN A 323 22.09 -7.76 21.95
CA ASN A 323 22.52 -6.53 21.29
C ASN A 323 23.44 -6.83 20.10
N TYR A 324 24.41 -7.73 20.29
CA TYR A 324 25.26 -8.17 19.20
C TYR A 324 24.44 -8.87 18.11
N ALA A 325 23.45 -9.69 18.50
CA ALA A 325 22.55 -10.36 17.57
C ALA A 325 21.76 -9.40 16.70
N PHE A 326 21.12 -8.41 17.29
CA PHE A 326 20.36 -7.39 16.56
C PHE A 326 21.24 -6.69 15.51
N TRP A 327 22.36 -6.11 15.94
CA TRP A 327 23.23 -5.33 15.03
C TRP A 327 23.91 -6.20 13.98
N GLN A 328 24.28 -7.43 14.30
CA GLN A 328 24.89 -8.34 13.32
C GLN A 328 23.87 -8.83 12.29
N VAL A 329 22.64 -9.16 12.70
CA VAL A 329 21.56 -9.55 11.76
C VAL A 329 21.23 -8.38 10.85
N LEU A 330 21.08 -7.17 11.41
CA LEU A 330 20.85 -5.95 10.63
C LEU A 330 21.99 -5.71 9.63
N ARG A 331 23.25 -5.79 10.07
CA ARG A 331 24.44 -5.66 9.20
C ARG A 331 24.45 -6.64 8.03
N LEU A 332 23.98 -7.87 8.26
CA LEU A 332 23.89 -8.88 7.20
C LEU A 332 22.81 -8.54 6.18
N GLY A 333 21.69 -7.97 6.62
CA GLY A 333 20.55 -7.65 5.79
C GLY A 333 20.71 -6.38 4.95
N LEU A 334 21.26 -5.32 5.55
CA LEU A 334 21.31 -3.98 4.94
C LEU A 334 21.88 -3.93 3.51
N PRO A 335 22.98 -4.64 3.17
CA PRO A 335 23.48 -4.64 1.79
C PRO A 335 22.49 -5.26 0.79
N LEU A 336 21.79 -6.32 1.18
CA LEU A 336 20.79 -6.95 0.32
C LEU A 336 19.54 -6.07 0.21
N THR A 337 19.14 -5.41 1.29
CA THR A 337 18.08 -4.38 1.25
C THR A 337 18.45 -3.27 0.28
N ALA A 338 19.68 -2.74 0.35
CA ALA A 338 20.17 -1.71 -0.58
C ALA A 338 20.08 -2.17 -2.04
N ILE A 339 20.52 -3.41 -2.32
CA ILE A 339 20.43 -4.00 -3.66
C ILE A 339 18.97 -4.09 -4.09
N LEU A 340 18.09 -4.64 -3.26
CA LEU A 340 16.67 -4.80 -3.58
C LEU A 340 16.00 -3.46 -3.86
N ILE A 341 16.23 -2.44 -3.03
CA ILE A 341 15.72 -1.08 -3.26
C ILE A 341 16.24 -0.53 -4.60
N ALA A 342 17.53 -0.70 -4.88
CA ALA A 342 18.15 -0.18 -6.11
C ALA A 342 17.65 -0.89 -7.38
N VAL A 343 17.36 -2.19 -7.31
CA VAL A 343 16.84 -2.94 -8.46
C VAL A 343 15.32 -2.92 -8.52
N ASN A 344 14.61 -2.44 -7.49
CA ASN A 344 13.16 -2.56 -7.39
C ASN A 344 12.42 -1.97 -8.61
N SER A 345 12.88 -0.83 -9.12
CA SER A 345 12.39 -0.21 -10.34
C SER A 345 12.54 -1.10 -11.59
N ILE A 346 13.57 -1.94 -11.64
CA ILE A 346 13.79 -2.94 -12.71
C ILE A 346 12.73 -4.06 -12.64
N TRP A 347 12.26 -4.40 -11.44
CA TRP A 347 11.23 -5.42 -11.26
C TRP A 347 9.81 -4.92 -11.55
N GLY A 348 9.63 -3.65 -11.86
CA GLY A 348 8.32 -3.03 -12.12
C GLY A 348 7.51 -2.74 -10.86
N PHE A 349 7.92 -3.21 -9.67
CA PHE A 349 7.28 -2.90 -8.39
C PHE A 349 7.59 -1.45 -7.96
N SER A 350 7.25 -0.46 -8.78
CA SER A 350 7.46 0.97 -8.47
C SER A 350 6.77 1.38 -7.17
N TRP A 351 5.67 0.71 -6.83
CA TRP A 351 4.81 1.07 -5.70
C TRP A 351 5.16 0.30 -4.40
N TYR A 352 5.03 -1.03 -4.36
CA TYR A 352 4.99 -1.77 -3.08
C TYR A 352 6.30 -1.90 -2.28
N PHE A 353 7.46 -1.87 -2.95
CA PHE A 353 8.78 -1.94 -2.30
C PHE A 353 9.50 -0.59 -2.31
N ASN A 354 8.81 0.49 -2.65
CA ASN A 354 9.28 1.83 -2.39
C ASN A 354 8.98 2.17 -0.92
N SER A 355 10.02 2.37 -0.13
CA SER A 355 9.92 2.76 1.28
C SER A 355 9.18 4.09 1.47
N GLU A 356 9.04 4.91 0.41
CA GLU A 356 8.23 6.13 0.38
C GLU A 356 6.72 5.87 0.46
N ASN A 357 6.24 4.69 0.06
CA ASN A 357 4.82 4.33 0.19
C ASN A 357 4.42 4.02 1.64
N TRP A 358 5.39 3.66 2.49
CA TRP A 358 5.15 3.60 3.93
C TRP A 358 4.83 5.00 4.47
N ALA A 359 5.40 6.04 3.87
CA ALA A 359 5.07 7.41 4.23
C ALA A 359 3.69 7.81 3.72
N SER A 360 3.33 7.50 2.47
CA SER A 360 1.98 7.79 1.95
C SER A 360 0.90 7.06 2.76
N GLY A 361 1.11 5.79 3.12
CA GLY A 361 0.20 5.05 4.00
C GLY A 361 0.09 5.64 5.42
N VAL A 362 1.18 6.17 5.97
CA VAL A 362 1.14 6.90 7.26
C VAL A 362 0.39 8.23 7.10
N TRP A 363 0.63 8.96 6.01
CA TRP A 363 -0.02 10.23 5.71
C TRP A 363 -1.51 10.08 5.46
N GLN A 364 -1.91 9.14 4.60
CA GLN A 364 -3.29 8.74 4.40
C GLN A 364 -3.98 8.55 5.75
N ARG A 365 -3.39 7.74 6.64
CA ARG A 365 -3.95 7.47 7.97
C ARG A 365 -4.03 8.66 8.92
N ILE A 366 -3.05 9.58 8.86
CA ILE A 366 -3.07 10.82 9.66
C ILE A 366 -4.14 11.77 9.13
N THR A 367 -4.27 11.84 7.80
CA THR A 367 -5.11 12.79 7.07
C THR A 367 -6.57 12.34 7.01
N GLU A 368 -6.85 11.05 6.90
CA GLU A 368 -8.19 10.43 6.85
C GLU A 368 -9.18 11.06 7.84
N LYS A 369 -8.75 11.27 9.09
CA LYS A 369 -9.61 11.81 10.16
C LYS A 369 -9.79 13.33 10.14
N ARG A 370 -9.01 14.03 9.34
CA ARG A 370 -8.98 15.49 9.26
C ARG A 370 -9.67 16.04 8.03
N VAL A 371 -9.75 15.25 6.95
CA VAL A 371 -10.31 15.67 5.65
C VAL A 371 -11.69 16.31 5.80
N ASP A 372 -12.63 15.64 6.48
CA ASP A 372 -13.99 16.19 6.63
C ASP A 372 -14.02 17.50 7.45
N VAL A 373 -13.14 17.65 8.44
CA VAL A 373 -12.99 18.90 9.21
C VAL A 373 -12.43 20.02 8.32
N TRP A 374 -11.43 19.70 7.49
CA TRP A 374 -10.84 20.67 6.57
C TRP A 374 -11.83 21.09 5.48
N ARG A 375 -12.57 20.14 4.91
CA ARG A 375 -13.63 20.37 3.92
C ARG A 375 -14.70 21.28 4.52
N GLU A 376 -15.30 20.89 5.63
CA GLU A 376 -16.36 21.66 6.27
C GLU A 376 -15.91 23.09 6.59
N ARG A 377 -14.73 23.25 7.20
CA ARG A 377 -14.21 24.57 7.57
C ARG A 377 -13.92 25.44 6.35
N THR A 378 -13.35 24.86 5.30
CA THR A 378 -13.09 25.56 4.03
C THR A 378 -14.38 26.08 3.42
N ILE A 379 -15.42 25.23 3.36
CA ILE A 379 -16.71 25.61 2.77
C ILE A 379 -17.40 26.70 3.57
N VAL A 380 -17.37 26.64 4.90
CA VAL A 380 -17.93 27.70 5.77
C VAL A 380 -17.29 29.06 5.48
N ASP A 381 -15.96 29.11 5.37
CA ASP A 381 -15.24 30.37 5.19
C ASP A 381 -15.45 30.93 3.77
N VAL A 382 -15.45 30.07 2.75
CA VAL A 382 -15.76 30.47 1.36
C VAL A 382 -17.21 30.94 1.20
N GLU A 383 -18.17 30.22 1.78
CA GLU A 383 -19.59 30.56 1.74
C GLU A 383 -19.82 31.94 2.38
N LYS A 384 -19.26 32.16 3.57
CA LYS A 384 -19.34 33.44 4.28
C LYS A 384 -18.75 34.59 3.47
N ALA A 385 -17.57 34.39 2.89
CA ALA A 385 -16.90 35.41 2.08
C ALA A 385 -17.69 35.71 0.79
N SER A 386 -18.22 34.68 0.13
CA SER A 386 -19.02 34.83 -1.10
C SER A 386 -20.32 35.59 -0.85
N LEU A 387 -21.02 35.29 0.25
CA LEU A 387 -22.22 36.02 0.66
C LEU A 387 -21.91 37.48 1.00
N ALA A 388 -20.79 37.74 1.68
CA ALA A 388 -20.35 39.11 1.98
C ALA A 388 -19.98 39.90 0.70
N ALA A 389 -19.51 39.21 -0.34
CA ALA A 389 -19.25 39.76 -1.67
C ALA A 389 -20.53 39.91 -2.53
N GLY A 390 -21.70 39.56 -2.02
CA GLY A 390 -22.99 39.68 -2.71
C GLY A 390 -23.28 38.58 -3.74
N VAL A 391 -22.54 37.46 -3.70
CA VAL A 391 -22.86 36.29 -4.51
C VAL A 391 -24.12 35.63 -3.96
N VAL A 392 -25.11 35.38 -4.83
CA VAL A 392 -26.34 34.70 -4.42
C VAL A 392 -26.05 33.26 -3.98
N PRO A 393 -26.73 32.73 -2.95
CA PRO A 393 -26.44 31.41 -2.39
C PRO A 393 -26.37 30.28 -3.44
N GLU A 394 -27.29 30.28 -4.41
CA GLU A 394 -27.35 29.22 -5.44
C GLU A 394 -26.24 29.33 -6.50
N LYS A 395 -25.46 30.42 -6.50
CA LYS A 395 -24.35 30.65 -7.44
C LYS A 395 -22.97 30.57 -6.81
N ILE A 396 -22.88 30.28 -5.51
CA ILE A 396 -21.59 30.19 -4.81
C ILE A 396 -20.74 29.07 -5.44
N PHE A 397 -21.29 27.86 -5.54
CA PHE A 397 -20.61 26.68 -6.10
C PHE A 397 -21.12 26.29 -7.50
N ALA A 398 -21.80 27.20 -8.19
CA ALA A 398 -22.24 26.97 -9.56
C ALA A 398 -21.15 27.36 -10.56
N VAL A 399 -20.98 26.55 -11.62
CA VAL A 399 -20.13 26.87 -12.76
C VAL A 399 -20.98 27.08 -14.02
N GLU A 400 -20.56 28.01 -14.88
CA GLU A 400 -21.29 28.38 -16.09
C GLU A 400 -20.38 28.36 -17.32
N PRO A 401 -20.04 27.18 -17.86
CA PRO A 401 -19.21 27.08 -19.07
C PRO A 401 -19.89 27.75 -20.26
N GLY A 402 -19.12 28.44 -21.10
CA GLY A 402 -19.67 29.13 -22.27
C GLY A 402 -20.33 28.17 -23.27
N GLY A 403 -21.53 28.52 -23.77
CA GLY A 403 -22.20 27.80 -24.86
C GLY A 403 -23.05 26.59 -24.45
N VAL A 404 -23.25 26.34 -23.15
CA VAL A 404 -24.11 25.24 -22.63
C VAL A 404 -25.58 25.67 -22.42
N ASN A 405 -25.81 26.98 -22.25
CA ASN A 405 -27.12 27.58 -22.02
C ASN A 405 -27.91 27.90 -23.30
N ASN A 406 -27.28 27.75 -24.47
CA ASN A 406 -27.97 27.85 -25.76
C ASN A 406 -28.90 26.65 -25.92
N GLU A 407 -30.06 26.76 -26.57
CA GLU A 407 -31.00 25.62 -26.76
C GLU A 407 -30.44 24.44 -27.57
N GLY A 408 -29.30 24.62 -28.26
CA GLY A 408 -28.67 23.59 -29.07
C GLY A 408 -27.98 22.47 -28.28
N ASP A 409 -27.52 21.47 -29.03
CA ASP A 409 -26.74 20.35 -28.50
C ASP A 409 -25.34 20.80 -28.08
N PHE A 410 -24.81 20.17 -27.03
CA PHE A 410 -23.42 20.38 -26.61
C PHE A 410 -22.80 19.10 -26.07
N SER A 411 -21.47 19.07 -26.03
CA SER A 411 -20.69 17.97 -25.48
C SER A 411 -19.66 18.47 -24.47
N PHE A 412 -19.19 17.57 -23.62
CA PHE A 412 -18.07 17.78 -22.73
C PHE A 412 -17.33 16.47 -22.50
N ILE A 413 -16.07 16.56 -22.06
CA ILE A 413 -15.24 15.39 -21.79
C ILE A 413 -15.23 15.13 -20.28
N VAL A 414 -15.22 13.86 -19.88
CA VAL A 414 -14.95 13.44 -18.51
C VAL A 414 -13.79 12.44 -18.51
N ILE A 415 -12.81 12.64 -17.63
CA ILE A 415 -11.61 11.81 -17.50
C ILE A 415 -11.18 11.75 -16.03
N GLY A 416 -10.95 10.58 -15.45
CA GLY A 416 -10.46 10.43 -14.07
C GLY A 416 -8.99 10.04 -14.00
N ASP A 417 -8.37 10.22 -12.84
CA ASP A 417 -7.12 9.54 -12.46
C ASP A 417 -5.99 9.79 -13.47
N THR A 418 -5.76 11.08 -13.77
CA THR A 418 -4.91 11.45 -14.90
C THR A 418 -3.42 11.51 -14.54
N GLY A 419 -3.05 11.96 -13.35
CA GLY A 419 -1.80 12.69 -13.14
C GLY A 419 -0.55 11.92 -12.71
N GLU A 420 -0.02 10.99 -13.53
CA GLU A 420 1.28 10.35 -13.28
C GLU A 420 2.48 10.98 -14.01
N GLY A 421 2.24 11.82 -15.03
CA GLY A 421 3.28 12.48 -15.82
C GLY A 421 4.07 11.54 -16.74
N ASP A 422 3.57 10.33 -16.96
CA ASP A 422 4.29 9.24 -17.61
C ASP A 422 3.72 8.91 -19.01
N PRO A 423 4.35 7.97 -19.76
CA PRO A 423 3.86 7.61 -21.10
C PRO A 423 2.39 7.15 -21.16
N SER A 424 1.85 6.48 -20.14
CA SER A 424 0.43 6.09 -20.09
C SER A 424 -0.48 7.30 -20.15
N GLN A 425 -0.24 8.33 -19.33
CA GLN A 425 -1.01 9.56 -19.38
C GLN A 425 -0.87 10.27 -20.73
N MET A 426 0.34 10.36 -21.25
CA MET A 426 0.61 11.03 -22.53
C MET A 426 -0.04 10.33 -23.73
N SER A 427 -0.39 9.04 -23.61
CA SER A 427 -1.00 8.26 -24.70
C SER A 427 -2.39 8.75 -25.11
N LEU A 428 -3.12 9.44 -24.25
CA LEU A 428 -4.44 10.01 -24.55
C LEU A 428 -4.39 11.44 -25.13
N ARG A 429 -3.24 12.11 -25.03
CA ARG A 429 -3.11 13.55 -25.32
C ARG A 429 -3.65 13.95 -26.69
N ASP A 430 -3.28 13.21 -27.73
CA ASP A 430 -3.67 13.53 -29.10
C ASP A 430 -5.19 13.39 -29.30
N GLN A 431 -5.80 12.36 -28.70
CA GLN A 431 -7.25 12.14 -28.77
C GLN A 431 -8.02 13.18 -27.96
N LEU A 432 -7.52 13.57 -26.77
CA LEU A 432 -8.11 14.64 -25.96
C LEU A 432 -8.09 15.99 -26.69
N ILE A 433 -6.99 16.35 -27.33
CA ILE A 433 -6.89 17.59 -28.13
C ILE A 433 -7.82 17.51 -29.35
N ALA A 434 -7.84 16.38 -30.07
CA ALA A 434 -8.72 16.19 -31.22
C ALA A 434 -10.20 16.32 -30.84
N ALA A 435 -10.62 15.69 -29.74
CA ALA A 435 -11.97 15.82 -29.20
C ALA A 435 -12.27 17.25 -28.74
N GLY A 436 -11.35 17.89 -28.00
CA GLY A 436 -11.49 19.26 -27.49
C GLY A 436 -11.59 20.35 -28.56
N ASN A 437 -11.03 20.11 -29.75
CA ASN A 437 -11.11 21.02 -30.89
C ASN A 437 -12.49 21.02 -31.58
N ARG A 438 -13.34 20.04 -31.30
CA ARG A 438 -14.71 19.99 -31.82
C ARG A 438 -15.55 21.11 -31.22
N GLU A 439 -16.30 21.84 -32.05
CA GLU A 439 -17.04 23.04 -31.63
C GLU A 439 -18.09 22.74 -30.54
N GLN A 440 -18.74 21.58 -30.61
CA GLN A 440 -19.73 21.12 -29.63
C GLN A 440 -19.11 20.84 -28.26
N VAL A 441 -17.81 20.52 -28.17
CA VAL A 441 -17.14 20.29 -26.89
C VAL A 441 -16.89 21.64 -26.20
N LYS A 442 -17.52 21.84 -25.04
CA LYS A 442 -17.52 23.13 -24.34
C LYS A 442 -16.54 23.18 -23.18
N PHE A 443 -16.33 22.07 -22.48
CA PHE A 443 -15.44 21.96 -21.32
C PHE A 443 -15.01 20.51 -21.09
N LEU A 444 -14.12 20.31 -20.11
CA LEU A 444 -13.70 19.01 -19.59
C LEU A 444 -13.88 18.98 -18.07
N VAL A 445 -14.17 17.81 -17.53
CA VAL A 445 -14.21 17.54 -16.09
C VAL A 445 -13.22 16.44 -15.75
N VAL A 446 -12.32 16.70 -14.81
CA VAL A 446 -11.49 15.68 -14.20
C VAL A 446 -12.26 15.04 -13.02
N SER A 447 -12.55 13.75 -13.09
CA SER A 447 -13.53 13.08 -12.19
C SER A 447 -12.98 12.48 -10.89
N SER A 448 -11.69 12.64 -10.59
CA SER A 448 -11.00 12.43 -9.31
C SER A 448 -9.50 12.40 -9.58
N ASP A 449 -8.68 12.36 -8.51
CA ASP A 449 -7.24 12.09 -8.54
C ASP A 449 -6.52 12.83 -9.66
N VAL A 450 -6.52 14.16 -9.52
CA VAL A 450 -5.94 15.04 -10.52
C VAL A 450 -4.43 14.78 -10.61
N ILE A 451 -3.76 14.68 -9.47
CA ILE A 451 -2.30 14.61 -9.36
C ILE A 451 -1.82 13.48 -8.44
N TYR A 452 -0.99 12.60 -9.00
CA TYR A 452 -0.23 11.58 -8.27
C TYR A 452 1.20 12.07 -7.97
N PRO A 453 1.83 11.53 -6.90
CA PRO A 453 1.32 10.50 -6.00
C PRO A 453 0.53 11.04 -4.80
N ASP A 454 0.60 12.33 -4.47
CA ASP A 454 0.03 12.87 -3.23
C ASP A 454 -0.50 14.31 -3.34
N GLY A 455 -0.87 14.76 -4.56
CA GLY A 455 -1.58 16.03 -4.74
C GLY A 455 -0.72 17.30 -4.63
N LYS A 456 0.61 17.17 -4.59
CA LYS A 456 1.51 18.30 -4.34
C LYS A 456 1.56 19.28 -5.51
N MET A 457 1.66 20.57 -5.16
CA MET A 457 1.79 21.68 -6.11
C MET A 457 2.93 21.49 -7.12
N LYS A 458 4.06 20.90 -6.71
CA LYS A 458 5.25 20.74 -7.56
C LYS A 458 5.02 19.82 -8.76
N ASP A 459 4.10 18.87 -8.64
CA ASP A 459 3.88 17.84 -9.66
C ASP A 459 2.90 18.31 -10.74
N TYR A 460 2.20 19.43 -10.52
CA TYR A 460 1.22 19.99 -11.46
C TYR A 460 1.81 20.34 -12.83
N GLU A 461 3.05 20.85 -12.89
CA GLU A 461 3.67 21.21 -14.17
C GLU A 461 3.80 20.00 -15.09
N THR A 462 4.42 18.93 -14.59
CA THR A 462 4.65 17.69 -15.35
C THR A 462 3.39 16.85 -15.54
N ASN A 463 2.51 16.79 -14.55
CA ASN A 463 1.45 15.79 -14.50
C ASN A 463 0.06 16.36 -14.85
N PHE A 464 -0.10 17.69 -14.94
CA PHE A 464 -1.34 18.32 -15.40
C PHE A 464 -1.11 19.28 -16.57
N TYR A 465 -0.25 20.28 -16.41
CA TYR A 465 -0.09 21.31 -17.43
C TYR A 465 0.53 20.79 -18.73
N LEU A 466 1.53 19.91 -18.67
CA LEU A 466 2.12 19.30 -19.87
C LEU A 466 1.14 18.38 -20.63
N PRO A 467 0.45 17.42 -19.97
CA PRO A 467 -0.54 16.55 -20.64
C PRO A 467 -1.69 17.32 -21.28
N PHE A 468 -2.24 18.32 -20.59
CA PHE A 468 -3.37 19.12 -21.09
C PHE A 468 -2.95 20.29 -22.00
N LYS A 469 -1.64 20.47 -22.25
CA LYS A 469 -1.14 21.52 -23.15
C LYS A 469 -1.70 21.34 -24.57
N GLY A 470 -2.51 22.31 -24.99
CA GLY A 470 -3.21 22.32 -26.28
C GLY A 470 -4.73 22.19 -26.15
N PHE A 471 -5.23 21.81 -24.97
CA PHE A 471 -6.66 21.78 -24.69
C PHE A 471 -7.16 23.20 -24.35
N GLY A 472 -7.82 23.84 -25.32
CA GLY A 472 -8.18 25.27 -25.24
C GLY A 472 -9.49 25.60 -24.52
N LYS A 473 -10.19 24.61 -23.95
CA LYS A 473 -11.49 24.77 -23.27
C LYS A 473 -11.33 24.74 -21.74
N PRO A 474 -12.29 25.27 -20.96
CA PRO A 474 -12.25 25.18 -19.51
C PRO A 474 -12.17 23.73 -19.00
N ILE A 475 -11.35 23.50 -17.97
CA ILE A 475 -11.14 22.22 -17.29
C ILE A 475 -11.57 22.36 -15.83
N TYR A 476 -12.69 21.78 -15.45
CA TYR A 476 -13.13 21.66 -14.06
C TYR A 476 -12.62 20.37 -13.45
N ALA A 477 -12.58 20.26 -12.13
CA ALA A 477 -12.14 19.06 -11.45
C ALA A 477 -12.82 18.87 -10.09
N ILE A 478 -12.83 17.64 -9.61
CA ILE A 478 -13.04 17.32 -8.19
C ILE A 478 -11.80 16.59 -7.68
N PRO A 479 -11.41 16.76 -6.40
CA PRO A 479 -10.27 16.04 -5.85
C PRO A 479 -10.63 14.57 -5.61
N GLY A 480 -9.64 13.68 -5.70
CA GLY A 480 -9.72 12.33 -5.17
C GLY A 480 -8.86 12.16 -3.92
N ASN A 481 -8.71 10.92 -3.46
CA ASN A 481 -7.90 10.59 -2.27
C ASN A 481 -6.44 11.03 -2.41
N HIS A 482 -5.86 10.95 -3.62
CA HIS A 482 -4.47 11.36 -3.86
C HIS A 482 -4.28 12.86 -3.67
N ASP A 483 -5.25 13.69 -4.05
CA ASP A 483 -5.20 15.14 -3.86
C ASP A 483 -5.24 15.53 -2.36
N TRP A 484 -5.97 14.73 -1.56
CA TRP A 484 -6.12 14.95 -0.12
C TRP A 484 -4.89 14.54 0.71
N PHE A 485 -3.93 13.77 0.17
CA PHE A 485 -2.75 13.33 0.93
C PHE A 485 -1.82 14.49 1.34
N ASP A 486 -1.65 15.54 0.53
CA ASP A 486 -1.04 16.83 0.91
C ASP A 486 -2.11 17.90 1.21
N ALA A 487 -3.22 17.46 1.82
CA ALA A 487 -4.29 18.30 2.34
C ALA A 487 -4.98 19.21 1.31
N ASN A 488 -5.02 18.77 0.05
CA ASN A 488 -5.68 19.44 -1.07
C ASN A 488 -5.10 20.84 -1.40
N ASP A 489 -3.91 21.17 -0.88
CA ASP A 489 -3.26 22.48 -1.09
C ASP A 489 -3.03 22.75 -2.60
N GLY A 490 -2.50 21.76 -3.32
CA GLY A 490 -2.23 21.85 -4.76
C GLY A 490 -3.49 22.01 -5.60
N PHE A 491 -4.52 21.20 -5.33
CA PHE A 491 -5.82 21.33 -5.99
C PHE A 491 -6.42 22.72 -5.79
N ASN A 492 -6.44 23.20 -4.54
CA ASN A 492 -7.01 24.50 -4.21
C ASN A 492 -6.34 25.64 -4.99
N ALA A 493 -5.00 25.62 -5.10
CA ALA A 493 -4.27 26.65 -5.84
C ALA A 493 -4.53 26.61 -7.37
N ASN A 494 -4.81 25.44 -7.92
CA ASN A 494 -4.93 25.25 -9.37
C ASN A 494 -6.37 25.39 -9.89
N PHE A 495 -7.37 24.95 -9.14
CA PHE A 495 -8.76 24.92 -9.58
C PHE A 495 -9.67 25.91 -8.88
N LEU A 496 -9.32 26.45 -7.71
CA LEU A 496 -10.15 27.49 -7.12
C LEU A 496 -9.81 28.86 -7.69
N ASP A 497 -10.80 29.75 -7.72
CA ASP A 497 -10.49 31.17 -7.89
C ASP A 497 -9.55 31.66 -6.76
N HIS A 498 -8.84 32.75 -7.02
CA HIS A 498 -7.75 33.19 -6.15
C HIS A 498 -8.21 33.41 -4.70
N ASP A 499 -9.37 34.04 -4.50
CA ASP A 499 -9.87 34.39 -3.17
C ASP A 499 -10.32 33.13 -2.43
N SER A 500 -11.07 32.24 -3.11
CA SER A 500 -11.46 30.93 -2.58
C SER A 500 -10.24 30.05 -2.25
N ALA A 501 -9.20 30.06 -3.09
CA ALA A 501 -7.97 29.30 -2.85
C ALA A 501 -7.27 29.76 -1.56
N ILE A 502 -7.08 31.07 -1.39
CA ILE A 502 -6.45 31.65 -0.19
C ILE A 502 -7.28 31.34 1.05
N LEU A 503 -8.61 31.45 0.97
CA LEU A 503 -9.51 31.12 2.08
C LEU A 503 -9.42 29.64 2.45
N ALA A 504 -9.46 28.73 1.48
CA ALA A 504 -9.34 27.29 1.71
C ALA A 504 -8.02 26.93 2.40
N LEU A 505 -6.89 27.45 1.90
CA LEU A 505 -5.56 27.20 2.46
C LEU A 505 -5.43 27.72 3.91
N ARG A 506 -6.02 28.89 4.20
CA ARG A 506 -6.06 29.46 5.56
C ARG A 506 -6.98 28.66 6.49
N ALA A 507 -8.19 28.34 6.04
CA ALA A 507 -9.20 27.59 6.77
C ALA A 507 -8.67 26.22 7.22
N ARG A 508 -8.01 25.49 6.31
CA ARG A 508 -7.32 24.23 6.60
C ARG A 508 -6.26 24.39 7.68
N LEU A 509 -5.38 25.39 7.55
CA LEU A 509 -4.31 25.60 8.53
C LEU A 509 -4.88 26.03 9.89
N ALA A 510 -5.97 26.80 9.92
CA ALA A 510 -6.63 27.23 11.14
C ALA A 510 -7.21 26.04 11.91
N ALA A 511 -7.80 25.09 11.19
CA ALA A 511 -8.28 23.84 11.77
C ALA A 511 -7.15 23.01 12.39
N ASP A 512 -5.99 22.91 11.73
CA ASP A 512 -4.84 22.17 12.24
C ASP A 512 -4.17 22.84 13.46
N LEU A 513 -4.05 24.17 13.46
CA LEU A 513 -3.40 24.93 14.53
C LEU A 513 -4.36 25.34 15.65
N ASN A 514 -5.66 25.10 15.49
CA ASN A 514 -6.74 25.55 16.37
C ASN A 514 -6.65 27.06 16.68
N THR A 515 -6.34 27.87 15.67
CA THR A 515 -6.23 29.34 15.77
C THR A 515 -6.52 29.99 14.43
N ASP A 516 -7.23 31.12 14.45
CA ASP A 516 -7.47 31.95 13.27
C ASP A 516 -6.32 32.96 13.03
N ALA A 517 -5.35 33.08 13.97
CA ALA A 517 -4.23 34.01 13.90
C ALA A 517 -3.05 33.44 13.09
N ILE A 518 -3.23 33.33 11.78
CA ILE A 518 -2.24 32.76 10.85
C ILE A 518 -1.50 33.87 10.11
N THR A 519 -0.16 33.81 10.11
CA THR A 519 0.72 34.76 9.41
C THR A 519 1.41 34.16 8.17
N THR A 520 1.01 32.98 7.71
CA THR A 520 1.64 32.27 6.58
C THR A 520 1.17 32.74 5.19
N ASP A 521 0.73 33.99 5.08
CA ASP A 521 0.15 34.57 3.86
C ASP A 521 1.10 34.53 2.66
N GLN A 522 2.40 34.69 2.90
CA GLN A 522 3.41 34.64 1.85
C GLN A 522 3.44 33.28 1.13
N ARG A 523 3.36 32.16 1.88
CA ARG A 523 3.40 30.81 1.28
C ARG A 523 2.18 30.53 0.42
N PHE A 524 0.99 30.95 0.86
CA PHE A 524 -0.24 30.76 0.09
C PHE A 524 -0.26 31.64 -1.16
N ALA A 525 0.26 32.86 -1.05
CA ALA A 525 0.47 33.74 -2.19
C ALA A 525 1.47 33.14 -3.20
N GLU A 526 2.60 32.59 -2.75
CA GLU A 526 3.58 31.93 -3.62
C GLU A 526 2.96 30.74 -4.38
N MET A 527 2.21 29.88 -3.68
CA MET A 527 1.57 28.70 -4.28
C MET A 527 0.51 29.09 -5.33
N THR A 528 -0.36 30.04 -5.01
CA THR A 528 -1.39 30.52 -5.94
C THR A 528 -0.81 31.33 -7.11
N ALA A 529 0.27 32.07 -6.89
CA ALA A 529 1.03 32.76 -7.93
C ALA A 529 1.71 31.76 -8.88
N GLU A 530 2.27 30.67 -8.35
CA GLU A 530 2.86 29.61 -9.15
C GLU A 530 1.82 28.90 -10.01
N ALA A 531 0.66 28.56 -9.44
CA ALA A 531 -0.44 27.99 -10.21
C ALA A 531 -0.90 28.93 -11.34
N LYS A 532 -0.98 30.25 -11.06
CA LYS A 532 -1.28 31.27 -12.10
C LYS A 532 -0.19 31.30 -13.18
N ARG A 533 1.08 31.31 -12.80
CA ARG A 533 2.23 31.29 -13.73
C ARG A 533 2.14 30.08 -14.67
N LEU A 534 1.86 28.89 -14.14
CA LEU A 534 1.74 27.67 -14.92
C LEU A 534 0.55 27.74 -15.90
N ARG A 535 -0.64 28.17 -15.46
CA ARG A 535 -1.81 28.37 -16.34
C ARG A 535 -1.47 29.29 -17.53
N GLU A 536 -0.82 30.42 -17.25
CA GLU A 536 -0.46 31.41 -18.26
C GLU A 536 0.63 30.89 -19.21
N TYR A 537 1.66 30.23 -18.68
CA TYR A 537 2.78 29.72 -19.47
C TYR A 537 2.37 28.59 -20.41
N TYR A 538 1.52 27.66 -19.94
CA TYR A 538 1.06 26.53 -20.72
C TYR A 538 -0.20 26.81 -21.56
N GLY A 539 -0.90 27.93 -21.29
CA GLY A 539 -2.14 28.29 -21.97
C GLY A 539 -3.31 27.35 -21.63
N VAL A 540 -3.25 26.65 -20.50
CA VAL A 540 -4.30 25.73 -20.04
C VAL A 540 -5.33 26.52 -19.23
N ARG A 541 -6.61 26.28 -19.52
CA ARG A 541 -7.74 27.01 -18.91
C ARG A 541 -8.38 26.19 -17.81
N ASN A 542 -7.89 26.32 -16.58
CA ASN A 542 -8.55 25.73 -15.43
C ASN A 542 -9.89 26.46 -15.18
N GLY A 543 -10.93 25.70 -14.88
CA GLY A 543 -12.22 26.20 -14.41
C GLY A 543 -12.05 26.64 -12.97
N LEU A 544 -11.92 27.95 -12.75
CA LEU A 544 -11.74 28.56 -11.44
C LEU A 544 -13.07 28.51 -10.64
N GLN A 545 -13.34 27.35 -10.04
CA GLN A 545 -14.49 27.08 -9.19
C GLN A 545 -14.28 27.66 -7.77
N ARG A 546 -15.29 27.61 -6.90
CA ARG A 546 -15.19 28.15 -5.52
C ARG A 546 -14.98 27.09 -4.44
N GLY A 547 -15.17 25.82 -4.76
CA GLY A 547 -14.96 24.71 -3.84
C GLY A 547 -14.47 23.46 -4.56
N PRO A 548 -14.15 22.38 -3.82
CA PRO A 548 -13.73 21.09 -4.38
C PRO A 548 -14.89 20.33 -5.07
N PHE A 549 -16.09 20.89 -5.04
CA PHE A 549 -17.29 20.40 -5.71
C PHE A 549 -17.97 21.55 -6.45
N PHE A 550 -18.85 21.22 -7.40
CA PHE A 550 -19.61 22.22 -8.14
C PHE A 550 -20.90 21.66 -8.76
N GLU A 551 -21.79 22.57 -9.15
CA GLU A 551 -23.00 22.25 -9.92
C GLU A 551 -23.07 23.07 -11.20
N MET A 552 -23.67 22.51 -12.24
CA MET A 552 -24.02 23.19 -13.47
C MET A 552 -25.44 22.79 -13.87
N HIS A 553 -26.31 23.79 -13.97
CA HIS A 553 -27.70 23.60 -14.40
C HIS A 553 -27.94 24.29 -15.73
N THR A 554 -28.48 23.54 -16.69
CA THR A 554 -28.90 24.04 -18.00
C THR A 554 -30.32 23.57 -18.30
N THR A 555 -30.90 24.00 -19.41
CA THR A 555 -32.23 23.51 -19.83
C THR A 555 -32.21 21.99 -20.03
N GLY A 556 -32.98 21.27 -19.21
CA GLY A 556 -33.18 19.82 -19.30
C GLY A 556 -32.02 18.96 -18.77
N PHE A 557 -30.87 19.54 -18.42
CA PHE A 557 -29.68 18.79 -18.01
C PHE A 557 -28.95 19.48 -16.84
N SER A 558 -28.59 18.68 -15.84
CA SER A 558 -27.83 19.08 -14.66
C SER A 558 -26.62 18.16 -14.45
N LEU A 559 -25.45 18.76 -14.24
CA LEU A 559 -24.22 18.09 -13.83
C LEU A 559 -23.88 18.52 -12.41
N ILE A 560 -23.63 17.56 -11.52
CA ILE A 560 -23.27 17.82 -10.11
C ILE A 560 -22.01 17.00 -9.81
N ALA A 561 -20.92 17.64 -9.42
CA ALA A 561 -19.66 16.98 -9.10
C ALA A 561 -19.39 17.09 -7.59
N VAL A 562 -19.08 15.97 -6.94
CA VAL A 562 -19.05 15.82 -5.47
C VAL A 562 -17.71 15.27 -5.02
N ASP A 563 -17.10 15.93 -4.04
CA ASP A 563 -15.89 15.46 -3.37
C ASP A 563 -16.28 14.39 -2.34
N THR A 564 -15.57 13.25 -2.37
CA THR A 564 -15.83 12.14 -1.44
C THR A 564 -14.69 11.92 -0.44
N GLY A 565 -13.70 12.82 -0.45
CA GLY A 565 -12.54 12.78 0.44
C GLY A 565 -11.73 11.50 0.28
N ILE A 566 -11.09 11.05 1.37
CA ILE A 566 -10.39 9.75 1.44
C ILE A 566 -11.32 8.64 1.94
N LEU A 567 -12.30 9.01 2.79
CA LEU A 567 -13.14 8.05 3.52
C LEU A 567 -14.47 7.74 2.83
N ARG A 568 -14.69 8.24 1.61
CA ARG A 568 -15.95 8.05 0.85
C ARG A 568 -17.16 8.66 1.57
N THR A 569 -16.92 9.76 2.28
CA THR A 569 -17.88 10.48 3.12
C THR A 569 -18.18 11.87 2.56
N LEU A 570 -19.29 12.45 3.01
CA LEU A 570 -19.58 13.87 2.88
C LEU A 570 -19.62 14.49 4.26
N ASP A 571 -18.96 15.64 4.43
CA ASP A 571 -19.16 16.46 5.62
C ASP A 571 -20.58 17.07 5.63
N MET A 572 -20.97 17.68 6.75
CA MET A 572 -22.33 18.20 6.92
C MET A 572 -22.68 19.30 5.92
N LYS A 573 -21.72 20.13 5.52
CA LYS A 573 -21.94 21.25 4.60
C LYS A 573 -22.08 20.75 3.17
N GLU A 574 -21.19 19.87 2.73
CA GLU A 574 -21.28 19.29 1.39
C GLU A 574 -22.52 18.40 1.22
N ALA A 575 -22.90 17.63 2.24
CA ALA A 575 -24.14 16.84 2.20
C ALA A 575 -25.39 17.72 2.04
N ALA A 576 -25.47 18.84 2.78
CA ALA A 576 -26.57 19.79 2.66
C ALA A 576 -26.58 20.51 1.31
N TRP A 577 -25.39 20.85 0.78
CA TRP A 577 -25.25 21.42 -0.55
C TRP A 577 -25.71 20.43 -1.64
N LEU A 578 -25.31 19.16 -1.56
CA LEU A 578 -25.67 18.13 -2.54
C LEU A 578 -27.20 17.95 -2.63
N GLU A 579 -27.89 17.85 -1.49
CA GLU A 579 -29.35 17.76 -1.49
C GLU A 579 -29.99 19.01 -2.10
N SER A 580 -29.44 20.19 -1.81
CA SER A 580 -29.92 21.45 -2.38
C SER A 580 -29.69 21.54 -3.89
N ALA A 581 -28.55 21.06 -4.38
CA ALA A 581 -28.21 21.01 -5.82
C ALA A 581 -29.11 20.02 -6.56
N LEU A 582 -29.37 18.86 -5.98
CA LEU A 582 -30.30 17.86 -6.52
C LEU A 582 -31.75 18.38 -6.53
N ALA A 583 -32.16 19.11 -5.50
CA ALA A 583 -33.46 19.77 -5.46
C ALA A 583 -33.58 20.86 -6.55
N ARG A 584 -32.55 21.70 -6.74
CA ARG A 584 -32.49 22.70 -7.82
C ARG A 584 -32.52 22.06 -9.20
N ALA A 585 -31.91 20.91 -9.38
CA ALA A 585 -31.94 20.17 -10.64
C ALA A 585 -33.38 19.76 -11.03
N GLY A 586 -34.30 19.61 -10.08
CA GLY A 586 -35.72 19.35 -10.34
C GLY A 586 -35.94 18.15 -11.26
N ASN A 587 -36.63 18.38 -12.39
CA ASN A 587 -36.92 17.35 -13.39
C ASN A 587 -35.86 17.22 -14.49
N ASN A 588 -34.75 17.97 -14.42
CA ASN A 588 -33.66 17.79 -15.37
C ASN A 588 -33.14 16.35 -15.31
N PHE A 589 -32.54 15.91 -16.41
CA PHE A 589 -31.60 14.80 -16.42
C PHE A 589 -30.44 15.11 -15.48
N LYS A 590 -30.12 14.19 -14.56
CA LYS A 590 -29.09 14.39 -13.53
C LYS A 590 -27.93 13.45 -13.78
N MET A 591 -26.77 14.04 -14.06
CA MET A 591 -25.49 13.36 -14.04
C MET A 591 -24.73 13.78 -12.78
N VAL A 592 -24.34 12.80 -11.96
CA VAL A 592 -23.53 13.02 -10.76
C VAL A 592 -22.14 12.43 -10.97
N VAL A 593 -21.10 13.24 -10.75
CA VAL A 593 -19.70 12.81 -10.76
C VAL A 593 -19.21 12.72 -9.30
N LEU A 594 -18.64 11.59 -8.91
CA LEU A 594 -18.13 11.33 -7.55
C LEU A 594 -16.63 11.01 -7.61
N GLY A 595 -15.93 11.21 -6.49
CA GLY A 595 -14.54 10.75 -6.38
C GLY A 595 -14.39 9.23 -6.41
N HIS A 596 -15.36 8.50 -5.84
CA HIS A 596 -15.32 7.03 -5.74
C HIS A 596 -16.53 6.33 -6.38
N PRO A 597 -16.32 5.19 -7.06
CA PRO A 597 -17.39 4.43 -7.72
C PRO A 597 -18.13 3.50 -6.75
N PHE A 598 -19.45 3.34 -6.97
CA PHE A 598 -20.27 2.38 -6.22
C PHE A 598 -20.07 0.94 -6.65
N TYR A 599 -19.63 0.72 -7.89
CA TYR A 599 -19.46 -0.61 -8.48
C TYR A 599 -18.07 -0.67 -9.10
N VAL A 600 -17.30 -1.70 -8.72
CA VAL A 600 -15.96 -1.98 -9.23
C VAL A 600 -15.77 -3.49 -9.27
N ASN A 601 -15.16 -4.00 -10.34
CA ASN A 601 -14.86 -5.43 -10.52
C ASN A 601 -16.09 -6.34 -10.23
N GLY A 602 -17.24 -5.96 -10.75
CA GLY A 602 -18.50 -6.68 -10.59
C GLY A 602 -19.06 -6.69 -9.16
N ALA A 603 -18.54 -5.89 -8.23
CA ALA A 603 -18.96 -5.87 -6.82
C ALA A 603 -19.46 -4.49 -6.38
N TYR A 604 -20.48 -4.47 -5.52
CA TYR A 604 -20.97 -3.25 -4.87
C TYR A 604 -20.04 -2.86 -3.71
N GLN A 605 -19.55 -1.63 -3.74
CA GLN A 605 -18.50 -1.15 -2.84
C GLN A 605 -19.02 -0.65 -1.49
N ALA A 606 -20.34 -0.42 -1.35
CA ALA A 606 -20.91 0.17 -0.14
C ALA A 606 -21.61 -0.84 0.80
N THR A 607 -21.38 -2.15 0.65
CA THR A 607 -22.04 -3.20 1.48
C THR A 607 -21.73 -3.09 2.97
N GLU A 608 -20.52 -2.64 3.34
CA GLU A 608 -20.08 -2.48 4.74
C GLU A 608 -19.63 -1.03 5.02
N ASP A 609 -20.13 -0.08 4.24
CA ASP A 609 -19.78 1.34 4.29
C ASP A 609 -21.06 2.19 4.35
N ASP A 610 -21.62 2.33 5.56
CA ASP A 610 -22.88 3.05 5.79
C ASP A 610 -22.84 4.51 5.29
N PRO A 611 -21.77 5.30 5.54
CA PRO A 611 -21.65 6.65 4.98
C PRO A 611 -21.73 6.67 3.45
N PHE A 612 -20.97 5.80 2.78
CA PHE A 612 -20.97 5.77 1.31
C PHE A 612 -22.32 5.28 0.77
N ASN A 613 -22.93 4.29 1.41
CA ASN A 613 -24.26 3.81 1.06
C ASN A 613 -25.33 4.90 1.21
N LYS A 614 -25.21 5.76 2.23
CA LYS A 614 -26.11 6.91 2.41
C LYS A 614 -26.07 7.88 1.23
N ILE A 615 -24.89 8.11 0.65
CA ILE A 615 -24.76 8.92 -0.58
C ILE A 615 -25.56 8.27 -1.71
N HIS A 616 -25.39 6.96 -1.94
CA HIS A 616 -26.12 6.23 -2.98
C HIS A 616 -27.64 6.31 -2.78
N GLU A 617 -28.13 6.13 -1.56
CA GLU A 617 -29.54 6.24 -1.22
C GLU A 617 -30.10 7.66 -1.46
N THR A 618 -29.31 8.69 -1.22
CA THR A 618 -29.67 10.08 -1.60
C THR A 618 -29.79 10.20 -3.13
N LEU A 619 -28.82 9.70 -3.90
CA LEU A 619 -28.89 9.77 -5.38
C LEU A 619 -30.09 9.02 -5.95
N LYS A 620 -30.42 7.85 -5.40
CA LYS A 620 -31.65 7.10 -5.74
C LYS A 620 -32.89 7.92 -5.44
N ARG A 621 -32.99 8.54 -4.26
CA ARG A 621 -34.16 9.34 -3.85
C ARG A 621 -34.44 10.50 -4.79
N TYR A 622 -33.40 11.15 -5.29
CA TYR A 622 -33.50 12.26 -6.25
C TYR A 622 -33.54 11.80 -7.72
N ALA A 623 -33.72 10.49 -7.96
CA ALA A 623 -33.84 9.89 -9.28
C ALA A 623 -32.68 10.30 -10.21
N VAL A 624 -31.44 10.14 -9.77
CA VAL A 624 -30.25 10.39 -10.60
C VAL A 624 -30.18 9.40 -11.76
N ASP A 625 -29.81 9.88 -12.95
CA ASP A 625 -29.80 9.10 -14.19
C ASP A 625 -28.43 8.45 -14.45
N ILE A 626 -27.35 9.23 -14.28
CA ILE A 626 -25.97 8.78 -14.45
C ILE A 626 -25.16 9.09 -13.20
N VAL A 627 -24.41 8.10 -12.72
CA VAL A 627 -23.34 8.26 -11.73
C VAL A 627 -22.01 7.88 -12.38
N MET A 628 -21.01 8.73 -12.27
CA MET A 628 -19.67 8.50 -12.83
C MET A 628 -18.61 8.79 -11.79
N ALA A 629 -17.54 8.00 -11.74
CA ALA A 629 -16.45 8.22 -10.80
C ALA A 629 -15.10 7.72 -11.34
N GLY A 630 -14.00 8.23 -10.77
CA GLY A 630 -12.63 7.73 -10.99
C GLY A 630 -12.22 6.69 -9.93
N ASP A 631 -11.03 6.84 -9.32
CA ASP A 631 -10.40 6.00 -8.27
C ASP A 631 -9.95 4.61 -8.75
N THR A 632 -10.78 3.94 -9.57
CA THR A 632 -10.39 2.69 -10.22
C THR A 632 -9.88 2.97 -11.62
N HIS A 633 -8.60 2.67 -11.85
CA HIS A 633 -7.87 3.03 -13.05
C HIS A 633 -8.16 2.18 -14.30
N ASP A 634 -9.42 1.98 -14.63
CA ASP A 634 -9.89 1.38 -15.87
C ASP A 634 -11.22 2.01 -16.29
N PHE A 635 -11.85 1.45 -17.33
CA PHE A 635 -13.23 1.79 -17.64
C PHE A 635 -14.13 0.62 -17.29
N GLU A 636 -15.22 0.91 -16.57
CA GLU A 636 -16.29 -0.04 -16.29
C GLU A 636 -17.65 0.64 -16.42
N PHE A 637 -18.67 -0.16 -16.73
CA PHE A 637 -20.05 0.26 -16.81
C PHE A 637 -20.92 -0.76 -16.09
N TYR A 638 -21.92 -0.27 -15.35
CA TYR A 638 -22.94 -1.09 -14.72
C TYR A 638 -24.31 -0.42 -14.86
N LYS A 639 -25.33 -1.21 -15.12
CA LYS A 639 -26.71 -0.76 -15.12
C LYS A 639 -27.46 -1.34 -13.93
N THR A 640 -28.10 -0.47 -13.16
CA THR A 640 -28.95 -0.84 -12.02
C THR A 640 -30.35 -0.30 -12.20
N ASN A 641 -31.31 -0.90 -11.50
CA ASN A 641 -32.68 -0.44 -11.46
C ASN A 641 -33.09 -0.17 -10.00
N HIS A 642 -33.82 0.91 -9.77
CA HIS A 642 -34.34 1.28 -8.46
C HIS A 642 -35.74 1.88 -8.58
N THR A 643 -36.50 1.84 -7.49
CA THR A 643 -37.87 2.39 -7.46
C THR A 643 -37.85 3.77 -6.83
N VAL A 644 -38.35 4.78 -7.53
CA VAL A 644 -38.55 6.14 -7.01
C VAL A 644 -40.00 6.53 -7.22
N ASN A 645 -40.69 6.90 -6.15
CA ASN A 645 -42.11 7.30 -6.18
C ASN A 645 -43.01 6.26 -6.89
N GLY A 646 -42.74 4.97 -6.70
CA GLY A 646 -43.49 3.87 -7.32
C GLY A 646 -43.16 3.60 -8.80
N THR A 647 -42.24 4.35 -9.40
CA THR A 647 -41.78 4.14 -10.77
C THR A 647 -40.40 3.49 -10.77
N SER A 648 -40.24 2.43 -11.56
CA SER A 648 -38.94 1.79 -11.79
C SER A 648 -38.09 2.68 -12.70
N LYS A 649 -36.87 2.98 -12.27
CA LYS A 649 -35.92 3.86 -12.96
C LYS A 649 -34.54 3.21 -13.05
N ASP A 650 -33.95 3.27 -14.23
CA ASP A 650 -32.58 2.83 -14.44
C ASP A 650 -31.60 3.91 -13.97
N MET A 651 -30.49 3.48 -13.36
CA MET A 651 -29.33 4.31 -13.04
C MET A 651 -28.10 3.69 -13.72
N LEU A 652 -27.40 4.50 -14.50
CA LEU A 652 -26.20 4.09 -15.21
C LEU A 652 -24.97 4.48 -14.39
N HIS A 653 -24.13 3.51 -14.06
CA HIS A 653 -22.90 3.72 -13.31
C HIS A 653 -21.70 3.56 -14.23
N PHE A 654 -20.77 4.51 -14.18
CA PHE A 654 -19.54 4.48 -14.95
C PHE A 654 -18.34 4.62 -14.02
N VAL A 655 -17.37 3.73 -14.19
CA VAL A 655 -16.00 3.90 -13.71
C VAL A 655 -15.20 4.47 -14.88
N ASN A 656 -14.53 5.60 -14.66
CA ASN A 656 -13.83 6.35 -15.70
C ASN A 656 -12.44 6.81 -15.23
N GLY A 657 -11.75 5.96 -14.45
CA GLY A 657 -10.40 6.24 -13.97
C GLY A 657 -9.28 5.78 -14.92
N GLY A 658 -9.60 5.29 -16.11
CA GLY A 658 -8.59 4.94 -17.11
C GLY A 658 -7.81 6.13 -17.71
N GLY A 659 -7.80 7.33 -17.10
CA GLY A 659 -7.36 8.56 -17.77
C GLY A 659 -5.85 8.81 -17.82
N GLY A 660 -5.03 8.08 -17.08
CA GLY A 660 -3.58 8.23 -17.20
C GLY A 660 -2.76 7.45 -16.20
N ALA A 661 -3.27 7.24 -14.99
CA ALA A 661 -2.62 6.43 -13.98
C ALA A 661 -2.45 4.97 -14.41
N TYR A 662 -1.64 4.23 -13.66
CA TYR A 662 -1.39 2.80 -13.90
C TYR A 662 -2.71 2.04 -14.03
N LEU A 663 -2.82 1.11 -14.98
CA LEU A 663 -4.08 0.41 -15.26
C LEU A 663 -4.49 -0.50 -14.09
N SER A 664 -5.73 -0.42 -13.61
CA SER A 664 -6.31 -1.36 -12.63
C SER A 664 -6.65 -2.69 -13.28
N ILE A 665 -5.69 -3.62 -13.34
CA ILE A 665 -5.85 -4.87 -14.12
C ILE A 665 -6.74 -5.93 -13.46
N GLY A 666 -7.22 -5.67 -12.23
CA GLY A 666 -8.01 -6.63 -11.46
C GLY A 666 -9.31 -7.04 -12.16
N THR A 667 -10.05 -6.07 -12.69
CA THR A 667 -11.33 -6.33 -13.37
C THR A 667 -11.16 -7.24 -14.57
N ALA A 668 -10.20 -6.93 -15.44
CA ALA A 668 -9.92 -7.73 -16.62
C ALA A 668 -9.27 -9.11 -16.31
N LEU A 669 -8.59 -9.29 -15.18
CA LEU A 669 -7.94 -10.58 -14.84
C LEU A 669 -8.78 -11.49 -13.93
N GLY A 670 -9.75 -10.93 -13.21
CA GLY A 670 -10.45 -11.64 -12.14
C GLY A 670 -11.90 -11.21 -11.97
N PHE A 671 -12.59 -10.89 -13.07
CA PHE A 671 -14.02 -10.59 -13.05
C PHE A 671 -14.83 -11.76 -12.47
N PRO A 672 -15.80 -11.52 -11.57
CA PRO A 672 -16.55 -12.59 -10.92
C PRO A 672 -17.50 -13.30 -11.90
N ASP A 673 -17.64 -14.63 -11.76
CA ASP A 673 -18.64 -15.41 -12.51
C ASP A 673 -20.08 -14.95 -12.27
N LYS A 674 -20.33 -14.38 -11.08
CA LYS A 674 -21.61 -13.84 -10.65
C LYS A 674 -21.43 -12.37 -10.23
N PRO A 675 -21.38 -11.45 -11.19
CA PRO A 675 -21.32 -10.02 -10.89
C PRO A 675 -22.62 -9.54 -10.22
N PHE A 676 -22.54 -8.43 -9.51
CA PHE A 676 -23.66 -7.80 -8.83
C PHE A 676 -24.79 -7.43 -9.81
N THR A 677 -24.43 -6.94 -11.00
CA THR A 677 -25.37 -6.70 -12.11
C THR A 677 -25.04 -7.62 -13.28
N THR A 678 -26.08 -8.04 -14.02
CA THR A 678 -25.90 -8.83 -15.25
C THR A 678 -25.52 -7.96 -16.45
N GLU A 679 -25.90 -6.69 -16.42
CA GLU A 679 -25.57 -5.69 -17.43
C GLU A 679 -24.32 -4.93 -16.99
N TYR A 680 -23.18 -5.30 -17.60
CA TYR A 680 -21.89 -4.67 -17.36
C TYR A 680 -21.07 -4.55 -18.65
N ALA A 681 -20.09 -3.64 -18.64
CA ALA A 681 -19.01 -3.62 -19.60
C ALA A 681 -17.71 -3.16 -18.94
N PHE A 682 -16.56 -3.57 -19.47
CA PHE A 682 -15.27 -3.05 -19.02
C PHE A 682 -14.22 -3.04 -20.12
N TYR A 683 -13.23 -2.17 -19.97
CA TYR A 683 -12.09 -2.01 -20.88
C TYR A 683 -10.81 -1.81 -20.05
N PRO A 684 -9.72 -2.56 -20.36
CA PRO A 684 -9.54 -3.42 -21.53
C PRO A 684 -10.16 -4.81 -21.43
N ARG A 685 -10.27 -5.49 -22.57
CA ARG A 685 -10.68 -6.90 -22.60
C ARG A 685 -9.64 -7.80 -21.93
N THR A 686 -10.14 -8.86 -21.28
CA THR A 686 -9.34 -9.88 -20.61
C THR A 686 -8.23 -10.46 -21.50
N ASP A 687 -8.55 -10.77 -22.76
CA ASP A 687 -7.63 -11.43 -23.69
C ASP A 687 -6.56 -10.49 -24.26
N GLU A 688 -6.91 -9.24 -24.53
CA GLU A 688 -5.95 -8.22 -24.96
C GLU A 688 -4.94 -7.91 -23.85
N LEU A 689 -5.44 -7.73 -22.62
CA LEU A 689 -4.59 -7.48 -21.47
C LEU A 689 -3.69 -8.69 -21.16
N THR A 690 -4.25 -9.91 -21.19
CA THR A 690 -3.46 -11.13 -20.99
C THR A 690 -2.38 -11.28 -22.05
N THR A 691 -2.68 -10.89 -23.30
CA THR A 691 -1.70 -10.89 -24.40
C THR A 691 -0.60 -9.87 -24.16
N LYS A 692 -0.93 -8.63 -23.78
CA LYS A 692 0.06 -7.62 -23.38
C LYS A 692 0.97 -8.15 -22.28
N ILE A 693 0.41 -8.71 -21.21
CA ILE A 693 1.18 -9.24 -20.09
C ILE A 693 2.11 -10.36 -20.56
N ARG A 694 1.63 -11.31 -21.38
CA ARG A 694 2.46 -12.42 -21.87
C ARG A 694 3.61 -11.95 -22.77
N ASN A 695 3.44 -10.86 -23.51
CA ASN A 695 4.44 -10.32 -24.41
C ASN A 695 5.47 -9.43 -23.68
N GLU A 696 5.01 -8.59 -22.74
CA GLU A 696 5.86 -7.58 -22.09
C GLU A 696 6.41 -8.02 -20.74
N ALA A 697 5.74 -8.94 -20.04
CA ALA A 697 6.21 -9.39 -18.73
C ALA A 697 7.40 -10.35 -18.87
N PRO A 698 8.46 -10.17 -18.08
CA PRO A 698 9.55 -11.14 -18.03
C PRO A 698 9.08 -12.55 -17.65
N TYR A 699 9.72 -13.57 -18.22
CA TYR A 699 9.33 -14.98 -18.03
C TYR A 699 9.26 -15.42 -16.56
N TRP A 700 10.07 -14.82 -15.66
CA TRP A 700 10.05 -15.13 -14.24
C TRP A 700 8.82 -14.61 -13.49
N LYS A 701 8.02 -13.72 -14.10
CA LYS A 701 6.71 -13.29 -13.56
C LYS A 701 5.57 -14.24 -13.97
N MET A 702 5.79 -15.15 -14.93
CA MET A 702 4.74 -16.07 -15.41
C MET A 702 4.22 -17.03 -14.33
N PRO A 703 5.03 -17.57 -13.40
CA PRO A 703 4.49 -18.32 -12.27
C PRO A 703 3.52 -17.52 -11.41
N PHE A 704 3.76 -16.21 -11.24
CA PHE A 704 2.85 -15.32 -10.50
C PHE A 704 1.56 -15.09 -11.29
N LEU A 705 1.64 -14.88 -12.61
CA LEU A 705 0.45 -14.80 -13.48
C LEU A 705 -0.38 -16.09 -13.46
N ALA A 706 0.27 -17.25 -13.56
CA ALA A 706 -0.40 -18.55 -13.50
C ALA A 706 -1.08 -18.77 -12.14
N TRP A 707 -0.42 -18.38 -11.04
CA TRP A 707 -1.02 -18.37 -9.71
C TRP A 707 -2.29 -17.53 -9.67
N MET A 708 -2.25 -16.29 -10.17
CA MET A 708 -3.41 -15.40 -10.20
C MET A 708 -4.58 -16.01 -10.99
N GLN A 709 -4.30 -16.59 -12.16
CA GLN A 709 -5.31 -17.21 -13.02
C GLN A 709 -5.93 -18.48 -12.41
N TRP A 710 -5.16 -19.27 -11.64
CA TRP A 710 -5.67 -20.52 -11.06
C TRP A 710 -6.44 -20.35 -9.77
N PHE A 711 -6.03 -19.43 -8.90
CA PHE A 711 -6.65 -19.28 -7.60
C PHE A 711 -7.82 -18.29 -7.58
N HIS A 712 -8.12 -17.65 -8.73
CA HIS A 712 -9.15 -16.58 -8.86
C HIS A 712 -9.09 -15.61 -7.68
N GLY A 713 -7.86 -15.31 -7.24
CA GLY A 713 -7.59 -14.88 -5.89
C GLY A 713 -6.24 -14.20 -5.84
N TYR A 714 -6.29 -12.92 -5.51
CA TYR A 714 -5.11 -12.10 -5.37
C TYR A 714 -4.41 -12.44 -4.06
N PRO A 715 -3.07 -12.60 -4.03
CA PRO A 715 -2.31 -12.54 -2.79
C PRO A 715 -2.09 -11.10 -2.28
N PHE A 716 -2.52 -10.07 -3.04
CA PHE A 716 -2.32 -8.64 -2.79
C PHE A 716 -3.50 -7.78 -3.32
N ASP A 717 -3.53 -6.46 -3.09
CA ASP A 717 -4.56 -5.58 -3.69
C ASP A 717 -4.41 -5.43 -5.23
N ALA A 718 -5.43 -4.89 -5.89
CA ALA A 718 -5.42 -4.69 -7.35
C ALA A 718 -4.26 -3.77 -7.79
N GLU A 719 -3.93 -2.77 -6.98
CA GLU A 719 -2.83 -1.82 -7.20
C GLU A 719 -1.47 -2.54 -7.23
N MET A 720 -1.25 -3.54 -6.36
CA MET A 720 -0.01 -4.32 -6.36
C MET A 720 0.10 -5.20 -7.59
N VAL A 721 -1.01 -5.74 -8.05
CA VAL A 721 -1.08 -6.58 -9.24
C VAL A 721 -0.81 -5.72 -10.48
N SER A 722 -1.37 -4.51 -10.53
CA SER A 722 -1.03 -3.48 -11.49
C SER A 722 0.44 -3.10 -11.43
N GLY A 723 1.00 -2.80 -10.27
CA GLY A 723 2.44 -2.57 -10.12
C GLY A 723 3.30 -3.77 -10.55
N ALA A 724 2.79 -5.00 -10.48
CA ALA A 724 3.51 -6.17 -10.96
C ALA A 724 3.46 -6.33 -12.49
N PHE A 725 2.44 -5.82 -13.18
CA PHE A 725 2.17 -6.18 -14.58
C PHE A 725 1.81 -5.03 -15.52
N ASP A 726 1.70 -3.80 -15.01
CA ASP A 726 1.57 -2.61 -15.83
C ASP A 726 2.96 -2.02 -16.08
N PHE A 727 3.48 -2.28 -17.28
CA PHE A 727 4.88 -1.99 -17.64
C PHE A 727 5.08 -0.59 -18.22
N ASN A 728 4.06 0.27 -18.22
CA ASN A 728 4.09 1.57 -18.89
C ASN A 728 4.68 1.49 -20.32
N ARG A 729 4.26 0.42 -21.01
CA ARG A 729 4.64 0.09 -22.37
C ARG A 729 3.39 -0.16 -23.19
N ALA A 730 3.45 0.26 -24.45
CA ALA A 730 2.39 0.02 -25.40
C ALA A 730 2.17 -1.50 -25.61
N PRO A 731 0.93 -1.95 -25.89
CA PRO A 731 -0.27 -1.14 -26.05
C PRO A 731 -0.76 -0.52 -24.72
N PHE A 732 -1.24 0.71 -24.81
CA PHE A 732 -1.85 1.44 -23.70
C PHE A 732 -3.37 1.25 -23.76
N PHE A 733 -3.99 1.19 -22.58
CA PHE A 733 -5.43 0.96 -22.43
C PHE A 733 -6.11 2.11 -21.68
N GLN A 734 -5.48 3.28 -21.66
CA GLN A 734 -6.08 4.48 -21.12
C GLN A 734 -7.30 4.88 -21.96
N SER A 735 -8.29 5.47 -21.30
CA SER A 735 -9.59 5.85 -21.86
C SER A 735 -10.16 7.10 -21.21
N PHE A 736 -11.06 7.76 -21.92
CA PHE A 736 -11.92 8.83 -21.39
C PHE A 736 -13.29 8.78 -22.07
N VAL A 737 -14.25 9.54 -21.58
CA VAL A 737 -15.59 9.61 -22.19
C VAL A 737 -15.93 11.02 -22.67
N GLU A 738 -16.65 11.07 -23.79
CA GLU A 738 -17.33 12.28 -24.25
C GLU A 738 -18.83 12.14 -23.97
N VAL A 739 -19.37 13.08 -23.19
CA VAL A 739 -20.80 13.16 -22.88
C VAL A 739 -21.41 14.22 -23.78
N SER A 740 -22.40 13.83 -24.58
CA SER A 740 -23.16 14.71 -25.46
C SER A 740 -24.60 14.83 -24.96
N VAL A 741 -25.02 16.06 -24.66
CA VAL A 741 -26.41 16.41 -24.37
C VAL A 741 -27.08 16.76 -25.69
N GLU A 742 -27.79 15.79 -26.26
CA GLU A 742 -28.43 15.86 -27.57
C GLU A 742 -29.91 16.18 -27.40
N ARG A 743 -30.21 17.46 -27.12
CA ARG A 743 -31.59 17.97 -26.95
C ARG A 743 -32.40 17.77 -28.23
N SER A 744 -31.78 17.92 -29.40
CA SER A 744 -32.39 17.67 -30.71
C SER A 744 -32.94 16.24 -30.85
N GLN A 745 -32.32 15.28 -30.15
CA GLN A 745 -32.68 13.85 -30.17
C GLN A 745 -33.28 13.37 -28.84
N LYS A 746 -33.50 14.28 -27.89
CA LYS A 746 -33.99 14.00 -26.53
C LYS A 746 -33.21 12.87 -25.84
N ARG A 747 -31.88 12.94 -25.88
CA ARG A 747 -31.01 11.94 -25.22
C ARG A 747 -29.69 12.52 -24.73
N VAL A 748 -29.09 11.83 -23.77
CA VAL A 748 -27.69 11.97 -23.40
C VAL A 748 -26.94 10.77 -23.98
N ARG A 749 -25.85 11.03 -24.70
CA ARG A 749 -24.98 10.01 -25.29
C ARG A 749 -23.61 10.06 -24.60
N VAL A 750 -23.13 8.93 -24.11
CA VAL A 750 -21.77 8.74 -23.58
C VAL A 750 -20.98 7.91 -24.57
N LEU A 751 -19.97 8.52 -25.20
CA LEU A 751 -19.09 7.90 -26.19
C LEU A 751 -17.72 7.60 -25.54
N LEU A 752 -17.28 6.36 -25.61
CA LEU A 752 -16.01 5.93 -25.02
C LEU A 752 -14.84 6.08 -26.01
N TYR A 753 -13.76 6.71 -25.57
CA TYR A 753 -12.51 6.86 -26.30
C TYR A 753 -11.39 6.05 -25.64
N GLY A 754 -10.49 5.53 -26.47
CA GLY A 754 -9.19 5.01 -26.06
C GLY A 754 -8.06 5.73 -26.81
N VAL A 755 -6.85 5.20 -26.67
CA VAL A 755 -5.62 5.78 -27.26
C VAL A 755 -5.65 5.94 -28.78
N ASN A 756 -6.45 5.12 -29.48
CA ASN A 756 -6.58 5.15 -30.94
C ASN A 756 -7.86 5.84 -31.44
N GLY A 757 -8.58 6.55 -30.57
CA GLY A 757 -9.87 7.21 -30.89
C GLY A 757 -11.07 6.50 -30.26
N PRO A 758 -12.30 6.73 -30.76
CA PRO A 758 -13.50 6.11 -30.23
C PRO A 758 -13.41 4.57 -30.27
N LEU A 759 -13.66 3.93 -29.12
CA LEU A 759 -13.63 2.47 -29.01
C LEU A 759 -14.85 1.85 -29.68
N ARG A 760 -14.68 0.61 -30.16
CA ARG A 760 -15.75 -0.19 -30.77
C ARG A 760 -16.19 -1.30 -29.82
N TRP A 761 -17.40 -1.82 -30.02
CA TRP A 761 -17.94 -2.89 -29.16
C TRP A 761 -17.08 -4.16 -29.14
N ARG A 762 -16.26 -4.39 -30.17
CA ARG A 762 -15.28 -5.49 -30.20
C ARG A 762 -14.06 -5.24 -29.31
N ASP A 763 -13.77 -3.99 -28.95
CA ASP A 763 -12.58 -3.60 -28.18
C ASP A 763 -12.83 -3.72 -26.66
N ILE A 764 -14.08 -3.90 -26.24
CA ILE A 764 -14.49 -3.97 -24.82
C ILE A 764 -15.11 -5.32 -24.47
N GLN A 765 -15.09 -5.67 -23.19
CA GLN A 765 -15.79 -6.86 -22.69
C GLN A 765 -17.17 -6.47 -22.19
N VAL A 766 -18.20 -7.26 -22.51
CA VAL A 766 -19.60 -6.95 -22.17
C VAL A 766 -20.31 -8.17 -21.60
N GLY A 767 -21.25 -7.94 -20.69
CA GLY A 767 -22.21 -8.91 -20.19
C GLY A 767 -23.64 -8.42 -20.32
N GLY A 768 -24.60 -9.35 -20.35
CA GLY A 768 -26.02 -9.00 -20.46
C GLY A 768 -26.39 -8.39 -21.82
N GLN A 769 -27.31 -7.41 -21.80
CA GLN A 769 -27.81 -6.72 -23.01
C GLN A 769 -27.24 -5.30 -23.16
N VAL A 770 -26.04 -5.05 -22.63
CA VAL A 770 -25.40 -3.72 -22.68
C VAL A 770 -25.10 -3.27 -24.11
N LYS A 771 -24.61 -4.18 -24.96
CA LYS A 771 -24.49 -3.89 -26.39
C LYS A 771 -25.88 -3.97 -27.03
N PRO A 772 -26.39 -2.89 -27.65
CA PRO A 772 -27.69 -2.93 -28.31
C PRO A 772 -27.73 -3.98 -29.42
N ALA A 773 -28.87 -4.65 -29.59
CA ALA A 773 -29.02 -5.77 -30.52
C ALA A 773 -28.85 -5.37 -32.00
N ASP A 774 -29.07 -4.10 -32.32
CA ASP A 774 -28.88 -3.50 -33.64
C ASP A 774 -27.41 -3.10 -33.92
N LYS A 775 -26.52 -3.20 -32.94
CA LYS A 775 -25.10 -2.84 -33.06
C LYS A 775 -24.19 -4.05 -33.30
N THR A 776 -23.28 -3.89 -34.25
CA THR A 776 -22.21 -4.83 -34.57
C THR A 776 -20.98 -4.61 -33.69
N GLY A 777 -19.99 -5.50 -33.77
CA GLY A 777 -18.71 -5.32 -33.06
C GLY A 777 -17.90 -4.12 -33.57
N ASP A 778 -18.15 -3.67 -34.80
CA ASP A 778 -17.44 -2.54 -35.40
C ASP A 778 -18.10 -1.19 -35.11
N ASP A 779 -19.32 -1.17 -34.58
CA ASP A 779 -19.95 0.08 -34.14
C ASP A 779 -19.25 0.65 -32.90
N PHE A 780 -19.25 1.97 -32.76
CA PHE A 780 -18.69 2.65 -31.60
C PHE A 780 -19.46 2.31 -30.31
N VAL A 781 -18.74 2.27 -29.20
CA VAL A 781 -19.30 2.10 -27.86
C VAL A 781 -19.99 3.38 -27.45
N GLU A 782 -21.33 3.36 -27.52
CA GLU A 782 -22.19 4.47 -27.15
C GLU A 782 -23.25 4.00 -26.15
N PHE A 783 -23.32 4.67 -25.00
CA PHE A 783 -24.38 4.47 -24.01
C PHE A 783 -25.39 5.60 -24.14
N LEU A 784 -26.67 5.25 -24.26
CA LEU A 784 -27.75 6.20 -24.49
C LEU A 784 -28.70 6.23 -23.28
N ALA A 785 -29.02 7.42 -22.81
CA ALA A 785 -30.02 7.65 -21.78
C ALA A 785 -31.04 8.70 -22.26
N PRO A 786 -32.35 8.50 -22.04
CA PRO A 786 -33.37 9.44 -22.50
C PRO A 786 -33.27 10.78 -21.74
N LEU A 787 -33.34 11.89 -22.46
CA LEU A 787 -33.46 13.23 -21.89
C LEU A 787 -34.96 13.54 -21.73
N PRO A 788 -35.43 13.94 -20.53
CA PRO A 788 -36.85 14.15 -20.23
C PRO A 788 -37.49 15.31 -21.00
#